data_AF-A0A6G9AVS4-F1
#
_entry.id   AF-A0A6G9AVS4-F1
#
_cell.length_a   1.000
_cell.length_b   1.000
_cell.length_c   1.000
_cell.angle_alpha   90.00
_cell.angle_beta   90.00
_cell.angle_gamma   90.00
#
_symmetry.space_group_name_H-M   'P 1'
#
loop_
_entity.id
_entity.type
_entity.pdbx_description
1 polymer ?
#
loop_
_entity_poly.entity_id
_entity_poly.type
_entity_poly.pdbx_seq_one_letter_code
_entity_poly.pdbx_strand_id
1 'polypeptide(L)'
;MKIESRVTTQLPEIPKQTERSDVYSNNHASTTPPLPWLKPFQEPLFGIGLVMLVLSAGAFLLYDLLNDSGRTGTYNSLMIMLHYGLFIIYGLMLWTSGYLKIRDTSRHRPVRWLGLLLWLISAYALNRDLPVFQQSTEWLCWALTLVGIAMTGYAWLDMLSVRIQQLLYAVLAFGFWVFAYMAVYMVEWYIVSVPLLIGLGLSCHTFVPLAFTITLGRRLWYDCRHNEHLRPGVVLGAAIPVVALVIFLTGWVSDLNRIDRIRRESTIRQTSDLPEWVLIAQQLKPDWITNRLLLAGQLYDLGPFFSNSSGFFPSQTGLDDARQHDPLVVIASNLYPTDGLTASDKLRLLKTIHDERHITEEKFWTGRHLAISDVVSQVRIWPQFRLSYTEKTIRIHNRASITTEEALLTFHLPSGSVVSSMSLWVNGREEPARLTTVAKADSVYRTIVGVESRISARDPSVVFWQEGNRVTIRVFPCRANEDRRVKLGITSPLAVAGNELVYQNAYFEGPNAISATELINIDFDQTPQSLESPWLLDKLTGNQLTHQGSYEPNWSLRFKAPALSPDAFVMPDSNLAYQLIPYKPTWDSFVPTDVYLDVNAAWTKDEFIAVFNAATQIKSHVWLFDDGLKQLTKQDLEATYNRLSAQQFSLFPVYRIQKPATALLITKATLSSPTLSDLKNTVFAERMQQTGRQTEPIRTFCLGNTLSPYLKTLSELSVLNVTSGAISDLSHQVIAQHQFPKQLNEPGQIALPEAGVNIQEITRPEPTATILRKSSAPDHLARLFAYNHLLHQIGRHYFTPNYQTDTLIHEAQMAHVVSPLSSLIVLETANDYERFGIKKDRSGLENATLKQEGAVPEPHEWALLAMLAGFIGWLIWKKRYATA
;
A
#
# COMPACT_ATOMS: atom_id res chain seq x y z
N MET A 1 70.75 -52.00 -3.84
CA MET A 1 71.53 -52.97 -4.63
C MET A 1 71.74 -52.37 -6.01
N LYS A 2 72.98 -51.91 -6.29
CA LYS A 2 73.63 -51.59 -7.59
C LYS A 2 72.89 -50.70 -8.63
N ILE A 3 73.50 -49.80 -9.40
CA ILE A 3 74.80 -49.11 -9.47
C ILE A 3 74.67 -48.16 -10.69
N GLU A 4 75.23 -46.96 -10.56
CA GLU A 4 75.91 -46.10 -11.55
C GLU A 4 75.28 -45.52 -12.83
N SER A 5 75.79 -44.30 -13.02
CA SER A 5 75.80 -43.34 -14.12
C SER A 5 76.56 -43.80 -15.37
N ARG A 6 76.33 -43.10 -16.49
CA ARG A 6 77.42 -42.65 -17.37
C ARG A 6 77.02 -41.48 -18.26
N VAL A 7 77.89 -40.47 -18.24
CA VAL A 7 77.99 -39.33 -19.15
C VAL A 7 78.83 -39.74 -20.37
N THR A 8 78.54 -39.26 -21.58
CA THR A 8 79.58 -38.96 -22.58
C THR A 8 79.14 -37.85 -23.54
N THR A 9 79.99 -36.84 -23.63
CA THR A 9 80.02 -35.66 -24.51
C THR A 9 80.53 -36.01 -25.91
N GLN A 10 80.07 -35.30 -26.96
CA GLN A 10 80.89 -34.92 -28.12
C GLN A 10 80.24 -33.80 -28.96
N LEU A 11 81.01 -32.74 -29.18
CA LEU A 11 80.91 -31.63 -30.17
C LEU A 11 82.08 -31.84 -31.17
N PRO A 12 82.28 -31.05 -32.25
CA PRO A 12 81.41 -30.13 -33.02
C PRO A 12 81.55 -30.31 -34.56
N GLU A 13 80.74 -29.62 -35.38
CA GLU A 13 81.16 -29.20 -36.74
C GLU A 13 80.37 -27.97 -37.24
N ILE A 14 81.12 -26.96 -37.68
CA ILE A 14 80.79 -25.71 -38.41
C ILE A 14 81.98 -25.55 -39.39
N PRO A 15 81.92 -25.00 -40.64
CA PRO A 15 81.08 -23.89 -41.13
C PRO A 15 80.54 -23.99 -42.57
N LYS A 16 79.66 -23.05 -42.94
CA LYS A 16 79.88 -22.19 -44.13
C LYS A 16 79.06 -20.91 -44.06
N GLN A 17 79.77 -19.78 -44.02
CA GLN A 17 79.26 -18.43 -44.27
C GLN A 17 79.09 -18.21 -45.78
N THR A 18 78.09 -17.41 -46.15
CA THR A 18 78.20 -16.51 -47.31
C THR A 18 77.41 -15.25 -47.01
N GLU A 19 78.12 -14.14 -46.89
CA GLU A 19 77.59 -12.78 -46.76
C GLU A 19 77.06 -12.28 -48.11
N ARG A 20 75.95 -11.51 -48.07
CA ARG A 20 75.87 -10.24 -48.80
C ARG A 20 74.85 -9.30 -48.14
N SER A 21 75.28 -8.05 -48.01
CA SER A 21 74.69 -6.91 -47.31
C SER A 21 73.45 -6.34 -48.01
N ASP A 22 72.51 -5.76 -47.26
CA ASP A 22 72.32 -4.30 -47.22
C ASP A 22 71.24 -3.86 -46.21
N VAL A 23 71.50 -2.67 -45.68
CA VAL A 23 70.88 -1.86 -44.61
C VAL A 23 69.38 -1.60 -44.80
N TYR A 24 68.55 -1.63 -43.73
CA TYR A 24 67.58 -0.55 -43.41
C TYR A 24 66.89 -0.70 -42.02
N SER A 25 66.98 0.39 -41.26
CA SER A 25 66.16 0.92 -40.16
C SER A 25 65.91 0.11 -38.87
N ASN A 26 66.51 0.65 -37.80
CA ASN A 26 65.98 0.64 -36.44
C ASN A 26 64.49 1.04 -36.41
N ASN A 27 63.68 0.24 -35.72
CA ASN A 27 62.52 0.71 -34.96
C ASN A 27 62.33 -0.21 -33.74
N HIS A 28 63.04 0.10 -32.66
CA HIS A 28 62.65 -0.34 -31.33
C HIS A 28 61.39 0.45 -30.93
N ALA A 29 60.21 -0.11 -31.22
CA ALA A 29 59.01 0.27 -30.51
C ALA A 29 59.09 -0.32 -29.10
N SER A 30 59.50 0.51 -28.15
CA SER A 30 59.35 0.26 -26.72
C SER A 30 57.86 0.22 -26.38
N THR A 31 57.22 -0.96 -26.48
CA THR A 31 55.90 -1.17 -25.89
C THR A 31 56.08 -1.33 -24.39
N THR A 32 55.86 -0.26 -23.63
CA THR A 32 55.60 -0.36 -22.19
C THR A 32 54.53 -1.43 -21.97
N PRO A 33 54.72 -2.39 -21.05
CA PRO A 33 53.66 -3.34 -20.74
C PRO A 33 52.43 -2.54 -20.31
N PRO A 34 51.24 -2.80 -20.87
CA PRO A 34 50.04 -2.06 -20.50
C PRO A 34 49.82 -2.21 -18.99
N LEU A 35 49.31 -1.14 -18.38
CA LEU A 35 48.97 -1.14 -16.96
C LEU A 35 48.18 -2.42 -16.64
N PRO A 36 48.47 -3.13 -15.53
CA PRO A 36 47.90 -4.45 -15.25
C PRO A 36 46.36 -4.50 -15.40
N TRP A 37 45.65 -3.43 -15.04
CA TRP A 37 44.19 -3.33 -15.12
C TRP A 37 43.64 -3.27 -16.55
N LEU A 38 44.46 -2.92 -17.55
CA LEU A 38 44.11 -2.91 -18.96
C LEU A 38 44.26 -4.30 -19.63
N LYS A 39 44.79 -5.30 -18.92
CA LYS A 39 45.03 -6.66 -19.45
C LYS A 39 43.79 -7.27 -20.14
N PRO A 40 42.56 -7.18 -19.61
CA PRO A 40 41.38 -7.72 -20.29
C PRO A 40 41.05 -7.04 -21.62
N PHE A 41 41.41 -5.76 -21.79
CA PHE A 41 41.14 -4.98 -23.00
C PHE A 41 42.12 -5.28 -24.14
N GLN A 42 43.15 -6.11 -23.90
CA GLN A 42 43.99 -6.65 -24.97
C GLN A 42 43.19 -7.55 -25.91
N GLU A 43 42.07 -8.13 -25.43
CA GLU A 43 41.10 -8.82 -26.27
C GLU A 43 40.03 -7.82 -26.72
N PRO A 44 39.98 -7.42 -28.00
CA PRO A 44 39.09 -6.36 -28.46
C PRO A 44 37.60 -6.67 -28.21
N LEU A 45 37.23 -7.96 -28.30
CA LEU A 45 35.86 -8.41 -28.03
C LEU A 45 35.44 -8.28 -26.56
N PHE A 46 36.39 -8.24 -25.61
CA PHE A 46 36.07 -7.95 -24.21
C PHE A 46 35.59 -6.50 -24.06
N GLY A 47 36.35 -5.54 -24.61
CA GLY A 47 35.98 -4.12 -24.56
C GLY A 47 34.65 -3.84 -25.25
N ILE A 48 34.44 -4.41 -26.45
CA ILE A 48 33.16 -4.29 -27.18
C ILE A 48 32.01 -4.88 -26.35
N GLY A 49 32.20 -6.08 -25.80
CA GLY A 49 31.17 -6.74 -24.98
C GLY A 49 30.83 -5.96 -23.72
N LEU A 50 31.82 -5.37 -23.06
CA LEU A 50 31.62 -4.57 -21.85
C LEU A 50 30.83 -3.29 -22.17
N VAL A 51 31.16 -2.61 -23.27
CA VAL A 51 30.39 -1.44 -23.75
C VAL A 51 28.96 -1.84 -24.06
N MET A 52 28.75 -2.93 -24.81
CA MET A 52 27.40 -3.42 -25.11
C MET A 52 26.62 -3.80 -23.84
N LEU A 53 27.28 -4.41 -22.84
CA LEU A 53 26.66 -4.77 -21.57
C LEU A 53 26.24 -3.52 -20.78
N VAL A 54 27.11 -2.51 -20.70
CA VAL A 54 26.80 -1.23 -20.02
C VAL A 54 25.68 -0.49 -20.74
N LEU A 55 25.69 -0.46 -22.08
CA LEU A 55 24.60 0.14 -22.87
C LEU A 55 23.28 -0.62 -22.66
N SER A 56 23.31 -1.95 -22.66
CA SER A 56 22.13 -2.78 -22.43
C SER A 56 21.60 -2.61 -21.01
N ALA A 57 22.45 -2.66 -19.98
CA ALA A 57 22.03 -2.45 -18.59
C ALA A 57 21.51 -1.03 -18.36
N GLY A 58 22.20 -0.02 -18.92
CA GLY A 58 21.78 1.37 -18.87
C GLY A 58 20.43 1.59 -19.53
N ALA A 59 20.21 1.07 -20.75
CA ALA A 59 18.92 1.14 -21.43
C ALA A 59 17.82 0.39 -20.68
N PHE A 60 18.16 -0.75 -20.05
CA PHE A 60 17.22 -1.51 -19.24
C PHE A 60 16.75 -0.71 -18.02
N LEU A 61 17.66 -0.06 -17.29
CA LEU A 61 17.34 0.77 -16.12
C LEU A 61 16.67 2.09 -16.50
N LEU A 62 17.13 2.74 -17.57
CA LEU A 62 16.63 4.04 -18.01
C LEU A 62 15.20 3.94 -18.58
N TYR A 63 14.77 2.75 -18.98
CA TYR A 63 13.40 2.50 -19.43
C TYR A 63 12.37 2.98 -18.41
N ASP A 64 12.48 2.60 -17.14
CA ASP A 64 11.48 2.98 -16.12
C ASP A 64 11.49 4.50 -15.84
N LEU A 65 12.62 5.17 -16.07
CA LEU A 65 12.76 6.62 -15.91
C LEU A 65 12.19 7.42 -17.09
N LEU A 66 12.25 6.86 -18.30
CA LEU A 66 11.81 7.53 -19.54
C LEU A 66 10.37 7.19 -19.94
N ASN A 67 9.79 6.13 -19.39
CA ASN A 67 8.49 5.59 -19.79
C ASN A 67 7.28 6.34 -19.18
N ASP A 68 7.41 7.64 -18.94
CA ASP A 68 6.35 8.51 -18.42
C ASP A 68 5.48 9.12 -19.52
N SER A 69 5.63 8.66 -20.77
CA SER A 69 4.93 9.22 -21.94
C SER A 69 4.09 8.16 -22.66
N GLY A 70 2.83 8.49 -22.95
CA GLY A 70 1.76 7.63 -23.50
C GLY A 70 1.97 7.08 -24.92
N ARG A 71 3.14 6.50 -25.21
CA ARG A 71 3.52 5.81 -26.46
C ARG A 71 4.12 4.42 -26.20
N THR A 72 3.71 3.78 -25.11
CA THR A 72 4.35 2.61 -24.48
C THR A 72 4.57 1.44 -25.44
N GLY A 73 3.59 1.07 -26.27
CA GLY A 73 3.69 -0.13 -27.13
C GLY A 73 4.84 -0.12 -28.15
N THR A 74 5.09 0.99 -28.84
CA THR A 74 6.20 1.07 -29.82
C THR A 74 7.56 1.13 -29.13
N TYR A 75 7.64 1.83 -27.99
CA TYR A 75 8.88 1.92 -27.22
C TYR A 75 9.28 0.57 -26.60
N ASN A 76 8.32 -0.23 -26.12
CA ASN A 76 8.59 -1.57 -25.59
C ASN A 76 9.19 -2.48 -26.65
N SER A 77 8.56 -2.56 -27.81
CA SER A 77 9.06 -3.39 -28.91
C SER A 77 10.45 -2.92 -29.37
N LEU A 78 10.70 -1.61 -29.46
CA LEU A 78 12.03 -1.08 -29.77
C LEU A 78 13.08 -1.45 -28.73
N MET A 79 12.74 -1.38 -27.44
CA MET A 79 13.66 -1.75 -26.36
C MET A 79 13.95 -3.25 -26.34
N ILE A 80 12.95 -4.09 -26.56
CA ILE A 80 13.13 -5.54 -26.70
C ILE A 80 14.04 -5.83 -27.91
N MET A 81 13.79 -5.20 -29.05
CA MET A 81 14.61 -5.34 -30.25
C MET A 81 16.05 -4.86 -30.02
N LEU A 82 16.26 -3.80 -29.23
CA LEU A 82 17.59 -3.32 -28.85
C LEU A 82 18.36 -4.38 -28.06
N HIS A 83 17.79 -4.89 -26.96
CA HIS A 83 18.46 -5.89 -26.12
C HIS A 83 18.69 -7.20 -26.89
N TYR A 84 17.70 -7.65 -27.65
CA TYR A 84 17.82 -8.83 -28.50
C TYR A 84 18.87 -8.65 -29.59
N GLY A 85 18.89 -7.50 -30.25
CA GLY A 85 19.89 -7.15 -31.26
C GLY A 85 21.31 -7.15 -30.72
N LEU A 86 21.55 -6.54 -29.54
CA LEU A 86 22.85 -6.55 -28.87
C LEU A 86 23.30 -7.98 -28.55
N PHE A 87 22.40 -8.82 -28.02
CA PHE A 87 22.68 -10.23 -27.75
C PHE A 87 23.06 -10.99 -29.04
N ILE A 88 22.27 -10.86 -30.11
CA ILE A 88 22.51 -11.56 -31.38
C ILE A 88 23.80 -11.09 -32.04
N ILE A 89 24.04 -9.78 -32.13
CA ILE A 89 25.25 -9.21 -32.73
C ILE A 89 26.49 -9.71 -32.00
N TYR A 90 26.49 -9.63 -30.67
CA TYR A 90 27.63 -10.11 -29.89
C TYR A 90 27.80 -11.63 -30.00
N GLY A 91 26.70 -12.38 -29.95
CA GLY A 91 26.71 -13.83 -30.17
C GLY A 91 27.30 -14.24 -31.52
N LEU A 92 26.96 -13.52 -32.60
CA LEU A 92 27.54 -13.71 -33.92
C LEU A 92 29.04 -13.41 -33.94
N MET A 93 29.49 -12.31 -33.30
CA MET A 93 30.92 -12.00 -33.16
C MET A 93 31.69 -13.11 -32.43
N LEU A 94 31.11 -13.67 -31.35
CA LEU A 94 31.71 -14.81 -30.64
C LEU A 94 31.78 -16.07 -31.52
N TRP A 95 30.75 -16.31 -32.32
CA TRP A 95 30.67 -17.46 -33.21
C TRP A 95 31.69 -17.37 -34.35
N THR A 96 31.73 -16.24 -35.08
CA THR A 96 32.67 -16.02 -36.19
C THR A 96 34.12 -15.99 -35.75
N SER A 97 34.38 -15.50 -34.53
CA SER A 97 35.73 -15.51 -33.93
C SER A 97 36.13 -16.87 -33.36
N GLY A 98 35.24 -17.88 -33.43
CA GLY A 98 35.49 -19.24 -32.96
C GLY A 98 35.47 -19.41 -31.43
N TYR A 99 35.03 -18.39 -30.68
CA TYR A 99 35.06 -18.38 -29.21
C TYR A 99 33.97 -19.23 -28.57
N LEU A 100 32.96 -19.66 -29.35
CA LEU A 100 31.90 -20.58 -28.90
C LEU A 100 32.28 -22.08 -29.01
N LYS A 101 33.51 -22.41 -29.42
CA LYS A 101 33.96 -23.82 -29.52
C LYS A 101 34.04 -24.48 -28.13
N ILE A 102 33.40 -25.64 -27.99
CA ILE A 102 33.26 -26.42 -26.73
C ILE A 102 34.60 -26.86 -26.12
N ARG A 103 35.68 -26.90 -26.93
CA ARG A 103 37.02 -27.41 -26.53
C ARG A 103 38.04 -26.34 -26.11
N ASP A 104 37.72 -25.04 -26.19
CA ASP A 104 38.69 -23.98 -25.87
C ASP A 104 38.63 -23.57 -24.39
N THR A 105 39.72 -23.85 -23.67
CA THR A 105 39.70 -24.08 -22.22
C THR A 105 40.20 -22.97 -21.32
N SER A 106 40.72 -21.81 -21.74
CA SER A 106 41.04 -20.77 -20.73
C SER A 106 41.05 -19.31 -21.14
N ARG A 107 41.48 -18.94 -22.35
CA ARG A 107 41.86 -17.56 -22.65
C ARG A 107 40.66 -16.59 -22.79
N HIS A 108 39.62 -17.00 -23.53
CA HIS A 108 38.50 -16.11 -23.91
C HIS A 108 37.25 -16.21 -23.00
N ARG A 109 37.40 -16.64 -21.74
CA ARG A 109 36.24 -16.85 -20.85
C ARG A 109 35.49 -15.57 -20.47
N PRO A 110 36.15 -14.47 -20.07
CA PRO A 110 35.44 -13.24 -19.71
C PRO A 110 34.57 -12.72 -20.85
N VAL A 111 35.07 -12.82 -22.08
CA VAL A 111 34.35 -12.46 -23.31
C VAL A 111 33.06 -13.29 -23.47
N ARG A 112 33.12 -14.61 -23.26
CA ARG A 112 31.91 -15.47 -23.29
C ARG A 112 30.90 -15.13 -22.19
N TRP A 113 31.38 -14.80 -20.99
CA TRP A 113 30.51 -14.45 -19.86
C TRP A 113 29.74 -13.15 -20.08
N LEU A 114 30.36 -12.16 -20.73
CA LEU A 114 29.65 -10.95 -21.16
C LEU A 114 28.49 -11.28 -22.12
N GLY A 115 28.70 -12.24 -23.04
CA GLY A 115 27.64 -12.70 -23.94
C GLY A 115 26.47 -13.38 -23.21
N LEU A 116 26.75 -14.16 -22.17
CA LEU A 116 25.71 -14.75 -21.30
C LEU A 116 24.94 -13.67 -20.54
N LEU A 117 25.61 -12.64 -20.04
CA LEU A 117 24.96 -11.52 -19.34
C LEU A 117 24.07 -10.69 -20.28
N LEU A 118 24.50 -10.45 -21.51
CA LEU A 118 23.66 -9.82 -22.54
C LEU A 118 22.42 -10.66 -22.84
N TRP A 119 22.57 -11.99 -22.91
CA TRP A 119 21.43 -12.90 -23.10
C TRP A 119 20.45 -12.86 -21.93
N LEU A 120 20.96 -12.77 -20.69
CA LEU A 120 20.14 -12.62 -19.48
C LEU A 120 19.33 -11.31 -19.51
N ILE A 121 19.96 -10.18 -19.84
CA ILE A 121 19.24 -8.90 -19.95
C ILE A 121 18.18 -8.97 -21.05
N SER A 122 18.51 -9.56 -22.21
CA SER A 122 17.54 -9.79 -23.30
C SER A 122 16.34 -10.63 -22.84
N ALA A 123 16.58 -11.68 -22.05
CA ALA A 123 15.53 -12.55 -21.53
C ALA A 123 14.57 -11.82 -20.58
N TYR A 124 15.09 -10.99 -19.67
CA TYR A 124 14.26 -10.18 -18.78
C TYR A 124 13.61 -8.99 -19.50
N ALA A 125 14.23 -8.44 -20.55
CA ALA A 125 13.63 -7.38 -21.37
C ALA A 125 12.39 -7.89 -22.11
N LEU A 126 12.40 -9.15 -22.57
CA LEU A 126 11.26 -9.77 -23.22
C LEU A 126 10.00 -9.79 -22.33
N ASN A 127 10.15 -9.88 -21.00
CA ASN A 127 9.04 -9.88 -20.05
C ASN A 127 8.19 -8.60 -20.07
N ARG A 128 8.67 -7.52 -20.70
CA ARG A 128 7.92 -6.27 -20.85
C ARG A 128 6.70 -6.40 -21.77
N ASP A 129 6.77 -7.27 -22.77
CA ASP A 129 5.65 -7.55 -23.68
C ASP A 129 5.13 -9.01 -23.54
N LEU A 130 6.02 -9.96 -23.27
CA LEU A 130 5.69 -11.38 -23.13
C LEU A 130 6.29 -11.94 -21.82
N PRO A 131 5.49 -12.16 -20.77
CA PRO A 131 6.00 -12.63 -19.47
C PRO A 131 6.48 -14.08 -19.59
N VAL A 132 7.76 -14.27 -19.92
CA VAL A 132 8.43 -15.58 -19.91
C VAL A 132 8.87 -15.94 -18.49
N PHE A 133 9.36 -14.95 -17.75
CA PHE A 133 9.61 -15.05 -16.32
C PHE A 133 8.63 -14.14 -15.58
N GLN A 134 8.09 -14.64 -14.45
CA GLN A 134 7.38 -13.76 -13.52
C GLN A 134 8.36 -12.73 -12.92
N GLN A 135 7.81 -11.66 -12.35
CA GLN A 135 8.64 -10.62 -11.74
C GLN A 135 9.43 -11.19 -10.56
N SER A 136 10.76 -11.09 -10.60
CA SER A 136 11.62 -11.56 -9.51
C SER A 136 11.44 -10.70 -8.26
N THR A 137 11.48 -11.31 -7.07
CA THR A 137 11.55 -10.57 -5.81
C THR A 137 12.83 -9.72 -5.73
N GLU A 138 12.79 -8.67 -4.92
CA GLU A 138 13.91 -7.73 -4.79
C GLU A 138 15.24 -8.41 -4.44
N TRP A 139 15.23 -9.36 -3.50
CA TRP A 139 16.44 -10.08 -3.12
C TRP A 139 17.01 -10.91 -4.29
N LEU A 140 16.14 -11.49 -5.12
CA LEU A 140 16.54 -12.24 -6.30
C LEU A 140 17.11 -11.31 -7.38
N CYS A 141 16.53 -10.12 -7.56
CA CYS A 141 17.08 -9.08 -8.44
C CYS A 141 18.49 -8.66 -8.01
N TRP A 142 18.71 -8.41 -6.72
CA TRP A 142 20.04 -8.11 -6.18
C TRP A 142 21.02 -9.27 -6.35
N ALA A 143 20.59 -10.50 -6.10
CA ALA A 143 21.38 -11.70 -6.31
C ALA A 143 21.86 -11.84 -7.76
N LEU A 144 20.95 -11.71 -8.74
CA LEU A 144 21.28 -11.81 -10.17
C LEU A 144 22.26 -10.70 -10.59
N THR A 145 22.05 -9.48 -10.11
CA THR A 145 22.93 -8.34 -10.38
C THR A 145 24.33 -8.56 -9.80
N LEU A 146 24.42 -9.01 -8.54
CA LEU A 146 25.68 -9.30 -7.87
C LEU A 146 26.46 -10.41 -8.59
N VAL A 147 25.78 -11.45 -9.05
CA VAL A 147 26.40 -12.53 -9.86
C VAL A 147 26.90 -11.97 -11.19
N GLY A 148 26.15 -11.09 -11.85
CA GLY A 148 26.59 -10.40 -13.07
C GLY A 148 27.84 -9.54 -12.87
N ILE A 149 27.91 -8.80 -11.77
CA ILE A 149 29.10 -8.03 -11.38
C ILE A 149 30.29 -8.97 -11.14
N ALA A 150 30.10 -10.07 -10.40
CA ALA A 150 31.17 -11.03 -10.15
C ALA A 150 31.66 -11.72 -11.44
N MET A 151 30.76 -12.04 -12.36
CA MET A 151 31.12 -12.59 -13.67
C MET A 151 31.90 -11.59 -14.52
N THR A 152 31.55 -10.31 -14.48
CA THR A 152 32.32 -9.27 -15.18
C THR A 152 33.69 -9.07 -14.51
N GLY A 153 33.71 -9.00 -13.18
CA GLY A 153 34.91 -8.84 -12.34
C GLY A 153 35.92 -9.99 -12.48
N TYR A 154 35.46 -11.17 -12.90
CA TYR A 154 36.32 -12.33 -13.17
C TYR A 154 37.41 -12.05 -14.21
N ALA A 155 37.21 -11.07 -15.11
CA ALA A 155 38.23 -10.65 -16.08
C ALA A 155 39.54 -10.19 -15.42
N TRP A 156 39.46 -9.69 -14.19
CA TRP A 156 40.62 -9.20 -13.42
C TRP A 156 41.10 -10.19 -12.37
N LEU A 157 40.68 -11.47 -12.42
CA LEU A 157 40.93 -12.45 -11.36
C LEU A 157 42.39 -12.50 -10.90
N ASP A 158 43.35 -12.54 -11.84
CA ASP A 158 44.79 -12.63 -11.56
C ASP A 158 45.33 -11.43 -10.75
N MET A 159 44.64 -10.30 -10.78
CA MET A 159 45.03 -9.06 -10.09
C MET A 159 44.43 -8.95 -8.68
N LEU A 160 43.38 -9.72 -8.39
CA LEU A 160 42.68 -9.65 -7.13
C LEU A 160 43.50 -10.35 -6.05
N SER A 161 43.48 -9.80 -4.83
CA SER A 161 44.06 -10.49 -3.67
C SER A 161 43.32 -11.81 -3.42
N VAL A 162 43.98 -12.79 -2.78
CA VAL A 162 43.38 -14.10 -2.50
C VAL A 162 42.02 -13.99 -1.80
N ARG A 163 41.85 -13.04 -0.87
CA ARG A 163 40.57 -12.80 -0.18
C ARG A 163 39.48 -12.31 -1.11
N ILE A 164 39.81 -11.42 -2.05
CA ILE A 164 38.85 -10.90 -3.02
C ILE A 164 38.53 -11.99 -4.06
N GLN A 165 39.50 -12.82 -4.46
CA GLN A 165 39.24 -14.00 -5.30
C GLN A 165 38.28 -14.97 -4.59
N GLN A 166 38.51 -15.26 -3.31
CA GLN A 166 37.61 -16.12 -2.51
C GLN A 166 36.19 -15.54 -2.45
N LEU A 167 36.05 -14.23 -2.22
CA LEU A 167 34.74 -13.56 -2.23
C LEU A 167 34.06 -13.66 -3.61
N LEU A 168 34.80 -13.42 -4.69
CA LEU A 168 34.29 -13.54 -6.06
C LEU A 168 33.78 -14.96 -6.33
N TYR A 169 34.56 -15.99 -5.98
CA TYR A 169 34.14 -17.39 -6.14
C TYR A 169 32.98 -17.78 -5.22
N ALA A 170 32.85 -17.14 -4.05
CA ALA A 170 31.68 -17.32 -3.20
C ALA A 170 30.41 -16.80 -3.87
N VAL A 171 30.46 -15.61 -4.48
CA VAL A 171 29.32 -15.06 -5.24
C VAL A 171 28.98 -15.94 -6.46
N LEU A 172 30.00 -16.43 -7.19
CA LEU A 172 29.75 -17.32 -8.34
C LEU A 172 29.15 -18.67 -7.92
N ALA A 173 29.58 -19.24 -6.78
CA ALA A 173 29.02 -20.47 -6.23
C ALA A 173 27.58 -20.29 -5.72
N PHE A 174 27.29 -19.13 -5.12
CA PHE A 174 25.91 -18.73 -4.80
C PHE A 174 25.06 -18.62 -6.08
N GLY A 175 25.57 -17.94 -7.11
CA GLY A 175 24.89 -17.79 -8.39
C GLY A 175 24.62 -19.10 -9.12
N PHE A 176 25.53 -20.08 -9.01
CA PHE A 176 25.30 -21.43 -9.55
C PHE A 176 24.01 -22.05 -9.01
N TRP A 177 23.75 -21.96 -7.70
CA TRP A 177 22.52 -22.48 -7.09
C TRP A 177 21.27 -21.73 -7.58
N VAL A 178 21.33 -20.40 -7.64
CA VAL A 178 20.22 -19.57 -8.15
C VAL A 178 19.84 -19.98 -9.57
N PHE A 179 20.81 -20.05 -10.47
CA PHE A 179 20.55 -20.42 -11.87
C PHE A 179 20.20 -21.90 -12.03
N ALA A 180 20.78 -22.81 -11.23
CA ALA A 180 20.41 -24.22 -11.22
C ALA A 180 18.94 -24.41 -10.85
N TYR A 181 18.48 -23.71 -9.81
CA TYR A 181 17.07 -23.71 -9.45
C TYR A 181 16.19 -23.13 -10.58
N MET A 182 16.55 -21.97 -11.14
CA MET A 182 15.78 -21.37 -12.26
C MET A 182 15.75 -22.28 -13.50
N ALA A 183 16.82 -23.04 -13.75
CA ALA A 183 16.86 -24.01 -14.84
C ALA A 183 15.89 -25.16 -14.61
N VAL A 184 15.78 -25.66 -13.37
CA VAL A 184 14.79 -26.67 -12.97
C VAL A 184 13.37 -26.10 -13.08
N TYR A 185 13.15 -24.87 -12.63
CA TYR A 185 11.85 -24.18 -12.72
C TYR A 185 11.34 -24.08 -14.17
N MET A 186 12.25 -23.98 -15.15
CA MET A 186 11.93 -23.82 -16.57
C MET A 186 11.80 -25.14 -17.36
N VAL A 187 11.88 -26.31 -16.72
CA VAL A 187 11.92 -27.61 -17.42
C VAL A 187 10.72 -27.87 -18.33
N GLU A 188 9.49 -27.52 -17.91
CA GLU A 188 8.29 -27.67 -18.75
C GLU A 188 8.37 -26.83 -20.03
N TRP A 189 8.85 -25.59 -19.89
CA TRP A 189 9.04 -24.70 -21.03
C TRP A 189 10.11 -25.23 -21.99
N TYR A 190 11.09 -26.02 -21.54
CA TYR A 190 12.07 -26.61 -22.45
C TYR A 190 11.44 -27.54 -23.49
N ILE A 191 10.42 -28.31 -23.08
CA ILE A 191 9.70 -29.23 -23.98
C ILE A 191 9.02 -28.45 -25.11
N VAL A 192 8.44 -27.30 -24.80
CA VAL A 192 7.75 -26.43 -25.77
C VAL A 192 8.75 -25.56 -26.56
N SER A 193 9.81 -25.08 -25.91
CA SER A 193 10.82 -24.21 -26.50
C SER A 193 11.69 -24.91 -27.54
N VAL A 194 11.98 -26.21 -27.38
CA VAL A 194 12.82 -26.97 -28.34
C VAL A 194 12.20 -26.98 -29.75
N PRO A 195 10.93 -27.35 -29.96
CA PRO A 195 10.27 -27.24 -31.28
C PRO A 195 10.18 -25.79 -31.79
N LEU A 196 9.94 -24.82 -30.91
CA LEU A 196 9.79 -23.40 -31.27
C LEU A 196 11.12 -22.69 -31.61
N LEU A 197 12.27 -23.32 -31.36
CA LEU A 197 13.59 -22.79 -31.74
C LEU A 197 13.72 -22.55 -33.25
N ILE A 198 12.95 -23.28 -34.07
CA ILE A 198 12.98 -23.20 -35.53
C ILE A 198 12.23 -21.92 -36.04
N GLY A 199 11.46 -21.24 -35.18
CA GLY A 199 10.79 -19.97 -35.48
C GLY A 199 11.67 -18.72 -35.28
N LEU A 200 11.10 -17.61 -34.80
CA LEU A 200 11.78 -16.30 -34.60
C LEU A 200 12.95 -16.31 -33.57
N GLY A 201 13.39 -17.47 -33.08
CA GLY A 201 14.52 -17.60 -32.14
C GLY A 201 14.27 -17.08 -30.72
N LEU A 202 13.09 -16.54 -30.43
CA LEU A 202 12.73 -15.99 -29.11
C LEU A 202 12.64 -17.05 -28.00
N SER A 203 12.29 -18.30 -28.35
CA SER A 203 12.22 -19.42 -27.40
C SER A 203 13.59 -19.80 -26.82
N CYS A 204 14.69 -19.30 -27.39
CA CYS A 204 16.02 -19.56 -26.83
C CYS A 204 16.17 -18.98 -25.42
N HIS A 205 15.47 -17.88 -25.09
CA HIS A 205 15.58 -17.21 -23.79
C HIS A 205 15.21 -18.10 -22.61
N THR A 206 14.39 -19.15 -22.80
CA THR A 206 14.09 -20.09 -21.72
C THR A 206 15.34 -20.85 -21.25
N PHE A 207 16.32 -21.09 -22.14
CA PHE A 207 17.54 -21.84 -21.82
C PHE A 207 18.63 -21.00 -21.12
N VAL A 208 18.41 -19.71 -20.91
CA VAL A 208 19.37 -18.83 -20.24
C VAL A 208 19.82 -19.39 -18.89
N PRO A 209 18.92 -19.77 -17.95
CA PRO A 209 19.35 -20.28 -16.66
C PRO A 209 20.23 -21.54 -16.77
N LEU A 210 19.85 -22.48 -17.65
CA LEU A 210 20.60 -23.70 -17.89
C LEU A 210 22.02 -23.42 -18.40
N ALA A 211 22.18 -22.44 -19.30
CA ALA A 211 23.49 -22.04 -19.80
C ALA A 211 24.38 -21.45 -18.69
N PHE A 212 23.83 -20.65 -17.78
CA PHE A 212 24.54 -20.16 -16.59
C PHE A 212 24.93 -21.32 -15.65
N THR A 213 24.01 -22.25 -15.36
CA THR A 213 24.27 -23.42 -14.50
C THR A 213 25.44 -24.25 -15.02
N ILE A 214 25.43 -24.61 -16.30
CA ILE A 214 26.49 -25.43 -16.90
C ILE A 214 27.82 -24.65 -16.89
N THR A 215 27.80 -23.36 -17.23
CA THR A 215 29.00 -22.53 -17.33
C THR A 215 29.67 -22.33 -15.96
N LEU A 216 28.89 -21.92 -14.96
CA LEU A 216 29.37 -21.71 -13.61
C LEU A 216 29.78 -23.03 -12.96
N GLY A 217 28.95 -24.08 -13.08
CA GLY A 217 29.22 -25.39 -12.49
C GLY A 217 30.52 -26.01 -12.99
N ARG A 218 30.75 -26.01 -14.30
CA ARG A 218 32.01 -26.51 -14.89
C ARG A 218 33.22 -25.72 -14.40
N ARG A 219 33.08 -24.39 -14.25
CA ARG A 219 34.18 -23.53 -13.81
C ARG A 219 34.52 -23.75 -12.33
N LEU A 220 33.52 -23.67 -11.47
CA LEU A 220 33.65 -23.88 -10.03
C LEU A 220 34.25 -25.26 -9.74
N TRP A 221 33.79 -26.30 -10.42
CA TRP A 221 34.33 -27.65 -10.30
C TRP A 221 35.82 -27.73 -10.67
N TYR A 222 36.19 -27.15 -11.83
CA TYR A 222 37.57 -27.15 -12.29
C TYR A 222 38.49 -26.43 -11.29
N ASP A 223 38.14 -25.22 -10.85
CA ASP A 223 39.02 -24.45 -9.97
C ASP A 223 39.07 -24.94 -8.55
N CYS A 224 37.95 -25.44 -8.01
CA CYS A 224 37.93 -26.02 -6.68
C CYS A 224 38.90 -27.21 -6.61
N ARG A 225 39.06 -27.97 -7.70
CA ARG A 225 40.04 -29.08 -7.76
C ARG A 225 41.48 -28.60 -7.93
N HIS A 226 41.73 -27.63 -8.81
CA HIS A 226 43.09 -27.25 -9.21
C HIS A 226 43.71 -26.10 -8.40
N ASN A 227 42.91 -25.29 -7.70
CA ASN A 227 43.37 -24.10 -6.97
C ASN A 227 42.92 -24.16 -5.51
N GLU A 228 43.79 -24.61 -4.62
CA GLU A 228 43.44 -24.87 -3.21
C GLU A 228 42.99 -23.60 -2.47
N HIS A 229 43.61 -22.45 -2.77
CA HIS A 229 43.28 -21.18 -2.14
C HIS A 229 41.86 -20.67 -2.47
N LEU A 230 41.24 -21.15 -3.54
CA LEU A 230 39.87 -20.77 -3.94
C LEU A 230 38.79 -21.64 -3.29
N ARG A 231 39.15 -22.84 -2.81
CA ARG A 231 38.19 -23.79 -2.19
C ARG A 231 37.34 -23.18 -1.09
N PRO A 232 37.88 -22.36 -0.14
CA PRO A 232 37.07 -21.78 0.92
C PRO A 232 35.95 -20.88 0.39
N GLY A 233 36.24 -20.09 -0.67
CA GLY A 233 35.25 -19.23 -1.32
C GLY A 233 34.12 -20.04 -1.96
N VAL A 234 34.48 -21.08 -2.73
CA VAL A 234 33.50 -21.97 -3.38
C VAL A 234 32.63 -22.68 -2.34
N VAL A 235 33.23 -23.23 -1.29
CA VAL A 235 32.49 -23.95 -0.22
C VAL A 235 31.55 -22.99 0.51
N LEU A 236 32.03 -21.80 0.90
CA LEU A 236 31.22 -20.80 1.57
C LEU A 236 30.04 -20.36 0.71
N GLY A 237 30.28 -20.02 -0.56
CA GLY A 237 29.24 -19.61 -1.50
C GLY A 237 28.22 -20.70 -1.82
N ALA A 238 28.65 -21.97 -1.87
CA ALA A 238 27.75 -23.10 -2.06
C ALA A 238 26.92 -23.42 -0.81
N ALA A 239 27.44 -23.14 0.39
CA ALA A 239 26.76 -23.38 1.66
C ALA A 239 25.69 -22.31 1.97
N ILE A 240 25.92 -21.04 1.63
CA ILE A 240 25.02 -19.93 1.96
C ILE A 240 23.56 -20.16 1.49
N PRO A 241 23.28 -20.49 0.20
CA PRO A 241 21.91 -20.75 -0.25
C PRO A 241 21.25 -21.91 0.49
N VAL A 242 22.01 -22.96 0.79
CA VAL A 242 21.51 -24.16 1.49
C VAL A 242 21.14 -23.81 2.93
N VAL A 243 22.01 -23.08 3.65
CA VAL A 243 21.73 -22.63 5.01
C VAL A 243 20.54 -21.66 5.04
N ALA A 244 20.49 -20.71 4.11
CA ALA A 244 19.36 -19.77 3.99
C ALA A 244 18.04 -20.51 3.73
N LEU A 245 18.05 -21.50 2.84
CA LEU A 245 16.89 -22.35 2.58
C LEU A 245 16.47 -23.14 3.82
N VAL A 246 17.41 -23.74 4.56
CA VAL A 246 17.10 -24.49 5.79
C VAL A 246 16.48 -23.56 6.85
N ILE A 247 17.03 -22.36 7.05
CA ILE A 247 16.47 -21.37 7.99
C ILE A 247 15.04 -21.00 7.55
N PHE A 248 14.84 -20.71 6.27
CA PHE A 248 13.53 -20.35 5.72
C PHE A 248 12.50 -21.47 5.91
N LEU A 249 12.85 -22.70 5.53
CA LEU A 249 11.98 -23.87 5.68
C LEU A 249 11.67 -24.15 7.15
N THR A 250 12.61 -23.94 8.06
CA THR A 250 12.39 -24.10 9.50
C THR A 250 11.36 -23.10 10.01
N GLY A 251 11.47 -21.82 9.61
CA GLY A 251 10.47 -20.80 9.94
C GLY A 251 9.10 -21.12 9.34
N TRP A 252 9.05 -21.50 8.07
CA TRP A 252 7.83 -21.87 7.36
C TRP A 252 7.09 -23.03 8.04
N VAL A 253 7.82 -24.11 8.35
CA VAL A 253 7.28 -25.28 9.04
C VAL A 253 6.88 -24.95 10.48
N SER A 254 7.62 -24.07 11.17
CA SER A 254 7.23 -23.58 12.50
C SER A 254 5.87 -22.87 12.47
N ASP A 255 5.63 -22.04 11.47
CA ASP A 255 4.35 -21.33 11.29
C ASP A 255 3.21 -22.28 10.93
N LEU A 256 3.42 -23.22 10.01
CA LEU A 256 2.44 -24.26 9.69
C LEU A 256 2.08 -25.11 10.92
N ASN A 257 3.08 -25.59 11.66
CA ASN A 257 2.85 -26.35 12.89
C ASN A 257 2.10 -25.53 13.95
N ARG A 258 2.36 -24.22 14.03
CA ARG A 258 1.64 -23.31 14.93
C ARG A 258 0.17 -23.17 14.51
N ILE A 259 -0.11 -22.98 13.22
CA ILE A 259 -1.46 -22.92 12.66
C ILE A 259 -2.21 -24.22 12.97
N ASP A 260 -1.62 -25.37 12.64
CA ASP A 260 -2.23 -26.67 12.86
C ASP A 260 -2.50 -26.96 14.34
N ARG A 261 -1.58 -26.54 15.22
CA ARG A 261 -1.79 -26.66 16.67
C ARG A 261 -2.98 -25.82 17.12
N ILE A 262 -3.08 -24.57 16.70
CA ILE A 262 -4.18 -23.67 17.07
C ILE A 262 -5.51 -24.21 16.55
N ARG A 263 -5.55 -24.72 15.32
CA ARG A 263 -6.74 -25.37 14.75
C ARG A 263 -7.20 -26.53 15.64
N ARG A 264 -6.30 -27.44 16.00
CA ARG A 264 -6.63 -28.57 16.90
C ARG A 264 -7.11 -28.07 18.26
N GLU A 265 -6.43 -27.10 18.87
CA GLU A 265 -6.83 -26.51 20.15
C GLU A 265 -8.19 -25.82 20.08
N SER A 266 -8.52 -25.17 18.96
CA SER A 266 -9.79 -24.47 18.76
C SER A 266 -11.00 -25.41 18.84
N THR A 267 -10.85 -26.67 18.42
CA THR A 267 -11.92 -27.68 18.50
C THR A 267 -12.27 -28.11 19.92
N ILE A 268 -11.37 -27.86 20.89
CA ILE A 268 -11.53 -28.25 22.29
C ILE A 268 -12.04 -27.07 23.15
N ARG A 269 -11.93 -25.83 22.65
CA ARG A 269 -12.41 -24.63 23.34
C ARG A 269 -13.92 -24.72 23.54
N GLN A 270 -14.36 -24.47 24.76
CA GLN A 270 -15.77 -24.67 25.13
C GLN A 270 -16.57 -23.38 25.11
N THR A 271 -15.93 -22.23 25.36
CA THR A 271 -16.66 -20.98 25.58
C THR A 271 -16.18 -19.82 24.73
N SER A 272 -15.09 -19.96 23.97
CA SER A 272 -14.62 -18.96 23.02
C SER A 272 -15.54 -18.88 21.80
N ASP A 273 -16.12 -17.70 21.54
CA ASP A 273 -16.90 -17.42 20.32
C ASP A 273 -16.02 -16.93 19.16
N LEU A 274 -14.69 -16.82 19.37
CA LEU A 274 -13.74 -16.36 18.35
C LEU A 274 -13.63 -17.38 17.21
N PRO A 275 -13.71 -16.94 15.94
CA PRO A 275 -13.49 -17.83 14.81
C PRO A 275 -12.03 -18.28 14.74
N GLU A 276 -11.79 -19.44 14.13
CA GLU A 276 -10.47 -20.07 14.06
C GLU A 276 -9.39 -19.16 13.47
N TRP A 277 -9.70 -18.46 12.37
CA TRP A 277 -8.75 -17.56 11.72
C TRP A 277 -8.31 -16.40 12.64
N VAL A 278 -9.18 -15.93 13.55
CA VAL A 278 -8.80 -14.91 14.55
C VAL A 278 -7.84 -15.50 15.57
N LEU A 279 -8.10 -16.70 16.07
CA LEU A 279 -7.19 -17.39 17.00
C LEU A 279 -5.81 -17.62 16.38
N ILE A 280 -5.77 -17.92 15.08
CA ILE A 280 -4.52 -18.02 14.30
C ILE A 280 -3.84 -16.64 14.23
N ALA A 281 -4.57 -15.59 13.84
CA ALA A 281 -4.05 -14.23 13.71
C ALA A 281 -3.47 -13.69 15.02
N GLN A 282 -4.06 -14.04 16.17
CA GLN A 282 -3.54 -13.65 17.48
C GLN A 282 -2.16 -14.22 17.77
N GLN A 283 -1.76 -15.35 17.18
CA GLN A 283 -0.55 -16.08 17.54
C GLN A 283 0.56 -16.02 16.49
N LEU A 284 0.22 -15.65 15.24
CA LEU A 284 1.18 -15.45 14.17
C LEU A 284 1.89 -14.11 14.33
N LYS A 285 3.22 -14.10 14.16
CA LYS A 285 4.01 -12.87 14.21
C LYS A 285 4.10 -12.27 12.81
N PRO A 286 4.02 -10.94 12.65
CA PRO A 286 4.16 -10.30 11.35
C PRO A 286 5.64 -10.24 10.93
N ASP A 287 6.22 -11.38 10.55
CA ASP A 287 7.61 -11.45 10.07
C ASP A 287 7.72 -11.77 8.57
N TRP A 288 8.95 -11.74 8.05
CA TRP A 288 9.26 -11.91 6.63
C TRP A 288 8.86 -13.28 6.08
N ILE A 289 8.85 -14.32 6.92
CA ILE A 289 8.49 -15.69 6.53
C ILE A 289 6.98 -15.86 6.60
N THR A 290 6.35 -15.42 7.70
CA THR A 290 4.89 -15.48 7.85
C THR A 290 4.19 -14.73 6.71
N ASN A 291 4.67 -13.54 6.33
CA ASN A 291 4.09 -12.79 5.22
C ASN A 291 4.17 -13.59 3.89
N ARG A 292 5.33 -14.20 3.61
CA ARG A 292 5.53 -15.04 2.43
C ARG A 292 4.63 -16.27 2.39
N LEU A 293 4.39 -16.88 3.56
CA LEU A 293 3.49 -18.00 3.70
C LEU A 293 2.04 -17.61 3.38
N LEU A 294 1.59 -16.47 3.88
CA LEU A 294 0.23 -15.97 3.63
C LEU A 294 0.03 -15.51 2.18
N LEU A 295 1.06 -14.95 1.55
CA LEU A 295 1.04 -14.51 0.15
C LEU A 295 1.28 -15.65 -0.86
N ALA A 296 1.62 -16.86 -0.41
CA ALA A 296 1.89 -18.00 -1.27
C ALA A 296 0.65 -18.45 -2.04
N GLY A 297 0.76 -18.52 -3.37
CA GLY A 297 -0.36 -18.82 -4.27
C GLY A 297 -1.35 -17.67 -4.46
N GLN A 298 -1.10 -16.50 -3.85
CA GLN A 298 -1.81 -15.25 -4.09
C GLN A 298 -0.92 -14.32 -4.93
N LEU A 299 0.09 -13.71 -4.30
CA LEU A 299 1.11 -12.87 -4.96
C LEU A 299 2.24 -13.72 -5.57
N TYR A 300 2.70 -14.72 -4.84
CA TYR A 300 3.81 -15.57 -5.27
C TYR A 300 3.30 -16.68 -6.19
N ASP A 301 3.82 -16.70 -7.41
CA ASP A 301 3.57 -17.77 -8.37
C ASP A 301 4.28 -19.04 -7.95
N LEU A 302 3.52 -20.13 -7.83
CA LEU A 302 4.02 -21.44 -7.43
C LEU A 302 4.46 -22.29 -8.64
N GLY A 303 4.29 -21.77 -9.85
CA GLY A 303 4.70 -22.39 -11.10
C GLY A 303 3.70 -23.41 -11.65
N PRO A 304 3.87 -23.80 -12.92
CA PRO A 304 2.90 -24.63 -13.65
C PRO A 304 2.83 -26.10 -13.20
N PHE A 305 3.94 -26.72 -12.78
CA PHE A 305 3.98 -28.08 -12.22
C PHE A 305 3.09 -28.30 -10.98
N PHE A 306 2.73 -27.23 -10.28
CA PHE A 306 2.25 -27.29 -8.91
C PHE A 306 1.04 -26.38 -8.64
N SER A 307 0.45 -25.79 -9.69
CA SER A 307 -0.75 -24.96 -9.56
C SER A 307 -2.02 -25.81 -9.66
N ASN A 308 -2.81 -25.86 -8.58
CA ASN A 308 -4.23 -26.19 -8.65
C ASN A 308 -4.98 -24.94 -9.13
N SER A 309 -4.83 -24.57 -10.41
CA SER A 309 -5.67 -23.53 -11.02
C SER A 309 -7.08 -24.08 -11.25
N SER A 310 -7.88 -24.04 -10.18
CA SER A 310 -9.34 -24.21 -10.28
C SER A 310 -9.93 -23.02 -11.05
N GLY A 311 -10.77 -23.34 -12.03
CA GLY A 311 -11.28 -22.40 -13.02
C GLY A 311 -12.38 -21.45 -12.54
N PHE A 312 -12.73 -20.55 -13.45
CA PHE A 312 -13.95 -19.71 -13.50
C PHE A 312 -14.26 -18.85 -12.26
N PHE A 313 -13.76 -17.60 -12.32
CA PHE A 313 -14.08 -16.41 -11.51
C PHE A 313 -13.85 -16.49 -10.00
N PRO A 314 -12.59 -16.50 -9.51
CA PRO A 314 -12.32 -15.83 -8.24
C PRO A 314 -12.54 -14.32 -8.41
N SER A 315 -13.11 -13.68 -7.39
CA SER A 315 -12.99 -12.23 -7.18
C SER A 315 -11.50 -11.87 -7.19
N GLN A 316 -11.09 -10.92 -8.03
CA GLN A 316 -9.70 -10.45 -8.06
C GLN A 316 -9.46 -9.49 -6.88
N THR A 317 -8.20 -9.33 -6.48
CA THR A 317 -7.75 -8.33 -5.52
C THR A 317 -6.54 -7.58 -6.07
N GLY A 318 -6.04 -6.57 -5.35
CA GLY A 318 -4.78 -5.92 -5.71
C GLY A 318 -3.58 -6.88 -5.74
N LEU A 319 -3.64 -8.03 -5.06
CA LEU A 319 -2.61 -9.07 -5.13
C LEU A 319 -2.47 -9.72 -6.53
N ASP A 320 -3.53 -9.69 -7.33
CA ASP A 320 -3.52 -10.24 -8.70
C ASP A 320 -2.84 -9.30 -9.71
N ASP A 321 -2.62 -8.03 -9.32
CA ASP A 321 -2.01 -7.02 -10.17
C ASP A 321 -0.52 -7.26 -10.41
N ALA A 322 0.16 -8.14 -9.67
CA ALA A 322 1.52 -8.57 -10.01
C ALA A 322 1.81 -9.97 -9.49
N ARG A 323 2.26 -10.89 -10.34
CA ARG A 323 2.77 -12.19 -9.89
C ARG A 323 4.27 -12.15 -9.73
N GLN A 324 4.74 -12.53 -8.54
CA GLN A 324 6.16 -12.55 -8.22
C GLN A 324 6.71 -13.97 -8.14
N HIS A 325 8.00 -14.11 -8.45
CA HIS A 325 8.75 -15.33 -8.30
C HIS A 325 9.73 -15.22 -7.12
N ASP A 326 9.50 -16.05 -6.10
CA ASP A 326 10.42 -16.23 -4.98
C ASP A 326 10.83 -17.71 -4.88
N PRO A 327 12.10 -18.06 -5.21
CA PRO A 327 12.60 -19.42 -5.11
C PRO A 327 12.35 -20.11 -3.77
N LEU A 328 12.45 -19.37 -2.66
CA LEU A 328 12.28 -19.92 -1.33
C LEU A 328 10.80 -20.29 -1.09
N VAL A 329 9.87 -19.44 -1.52
CA VAL A 329 8.43 -19.69 -1.41
C VAL A 329 7.99 -20.85 -2.28
N VAL A 330 8.48 -20.93 -3.53
CA VAL A 330 8.17 -22.05 -4.43
C VAL A 330 8.65 -23.36 -3.82
N ILE A 331 9.90 -23.44 -3.35
CA ILE A 331 10.43 -24.66 -2.74
C ILE A 331 9.64 -25.02 -1.47
N ALA A 332 9.39 -24.04 -0.59
CA ALA A 332 8.69 -24.28 0.68
C ALA A 332 7.25 -24.73 0.48
N SER A 333 6.50 -24.08 -0.43
CA SER A 333 5.10 -24.43 -0.72
C SER A 333 4.97 -25.83 -1.33
N ASN A 334 5.99 -26.29 -2.06
CA ASN A 334 6.00 -27.63 -2.64
C ASN A 334 6.37 -28.72 -1.64
N LEU A 335 7.33 -28.45 -0.75
CA LEU A 335 7.73 -29.40 0.29
C LEU A 335 6.74 -29.45 1.45
N TYR A 336 6.13 -28.32 1.78
CA TYR A 336 5.21 -28.12 2.89
C TYR A 336 4.01 -27.26 2.44
N PRO A 337 3.04 -27.86 1.75
CA PRO A 337 1.85 -27.17 1.25
C PRO A 337 1.04 -26.49 2.35
N THR A 338 0.38 -25.38 2.00
CA THR A 338 -0.48 -24.59 2.91
C THR A 338 -1.93 -25.09 2.93
N ASP A 339 -2.18 -26.39 2.74
CA ASP A 339 -3.54 -26.94 2.53
C ASP A 339 -4.49 -26.67 3.70
N GLY A 340 -3.95 -26.40 4.90
CA GLY A 340 -4.72 -25.96 6.06
C GLY A 340 -5.37 -24.58 5.89
N LEU A 341 -4.84 -23.68 5.06
CA LEU A 341 -5.35 -22.31 4.94
C LEU A 341 -6.06 -22.11 3.60
N THR A 342 -7.37 -21.83 3.65
CA THR A 342 -8.13 -21.43 2.46
C THR A 342 -7.65 -20.07 1.95
N ALA A 343 -7.88 -19.76 0.66
CA ALA A 343 -7.58 -18.43 0.12
C ALA A 343 -8.29 -17.31 0.89
N SER A 344 -9.54 -17.53 1.32
CA SER A 344 -10.28 -16.59 2.16
C SER A 344 -9.66 -16.42 3.55
N ASP A 345 -9.14 -17.48 4.17
CA ASP A 345 -8.46 -17.37 5.47
C ASP A 345 -7.16 -16.59 5.30
N LYS A 346 -6.35 -16.89 4.28
CA LYS A 346 -5.14 -16.13 3.96
C LYS A 346 -5.45 -14.64 3.80
N LEU A 347 -6.51 -14.30 3.06
CA LEU A 347 -6.94 -12.91 2.88
C LEU A 347 -7.30 -12.23 4.21
N ARG A 348 -8.08 -12.90 5.07
CA ARG A 348 -8.44 -12.38 6.41
C ARG A 348 -7.22 -12.21 7.31
N LEU A 349 -6.27 -13.14 7.24
CA LEU A 349 -5.02 -13.09 7.98
C LEU A 349 -4.15 -11.92 7.51
N LEU A 350 -3.99 -11.71 6.20
CA LEU A 350 -3.27 -10.57 5.62
C LEU A 350 -3.89 -9.23 6.05
N LYS A 351 -5.23 -9.09 5.95
CA LYS A 351 -5.98 -7.90 6.41
C LYS A 351 -5.72 -7.56 7.88
N THR A 352 -5.51 -8.57 8.72
CA THR A 352 -5.46 -8.43 10.18
C THR A 352 -4.03 -8.29 10.71
N ILE A 353 -3.10 -9.11 10.21
CA ILE A 353 -1.73 -9.22 10.72
C ILE A 353 -0.85 -8.11 10.15
N HIS A 354 -0.98 -7.81 8.86
CA HIS A 354 -0.11 -6.88 8.14
C HIS A 354 -0.78 -5.54 7.80
N ASP A 355 -2.06 -5.34 8.19
CA ASP A 355 -2.90 -4.21 7.77
C ASP A 355 -2.91 -4.00 6.24
N GLU A 356 -2.74 -5.09 5.47
CA GLU A 356 -2.73 -5.11 4.01
C GLU A 356 -4.16 -5.00 3.43
N ARG A 357 -4.97 -4.10 3.99
CA ARG A 357 -6.40 -3.98 3.67
C ARG A 357 -6.61 -3.52 2.25
N HIS A 358 -5.83 -2.54 1.77
CA HIS A 358 -5.94 -2.03 0.40
C HIS A 358 -5.77 -3.12 -0.66
N ILE A 359 -4.66 -3.86 -0.62
CA ILE A 359 -4.34 -4.85 -1.66
C ILE A 359 -5.24 -6.09 -1.61
N THR A 360 -5.95 -6.29 -0.50
CA THR A 360 -6.90 -7.39 -0.30
C THR A 360 -8.35 -6.97 -0.54
N GLU A 361 -8.60 -5.73 -0.95
CA GLU A 361 -9.91 -5.31 -1.42
C GLU A 361 -10.22 -5.91 -2.78
N GLU A 362 -11.48 -6.29 -2.96
CA GLU A 362 -11.95 -6.89 -4.20
C GLU A 362 -11.93 -5.89 -5.35
N LYS A 363 -11.60 -6.39 -6.54
CA LYS A 363 -11.66 -5.74 -7.84
C LYS A 363 -12.24 -6.71 -8.87
N PHE A 364 -12.70 -6.19 -10.00
CA PHE A 364 -13.23 -6.96 -11.13
C PHE A 364 -12.30 -6.94 -12.34
N TRP A 365 -11.40 -5.95 -12.43
CA TRP A 365 -10.34 -5.86 -13.45
C TRP A 365 -8.98 -5.60 -12.81
N THR A 366 -7.92 -5.95 -13.54
CA THR A 366 -6.55 -5.64 -13.14
C THR A 366 -6.34 -4.12 -13.10
N GLY A 367 -5.36 -3.67 -12.30
CA GLY A 367 -4.84 -2.30 -12.29
C GLY A 367 -3.32 -2.24 -12.40
N ARG A 368 -2.69 -3.31 -12.95
CA ARG A 368 -1.23 -3.48 -13.03
C ARG A 368 -0.52 -2.34 -13.73
N HIS A 369 -1.15 -1.73 -14.72
CA HIS A 369 -0.52 -0.71 -15.58
C HIS A 369 -0.97 0.70 -15.23
N LEU A 370 -1.70 0.87 -14.14
CA LEU A 370 -2.15 2.17 -13.68
C LEU A 370 -1.03 2.89 -12.94
N ALA A 371 -0.91 4.18 -13.21
CA ALA A 371 -0.08 5.11 -12.45
C ALA A 371 -0.86 6.39 -12.18
N ILE A 372 -0.55 7.06 -11.07
CA ILE A 372 -1.05 8.41 -10.80
C ILE A 372 -0.10 9.39 -11.48
N SER A 373 -0.63 10.22 -12.39
CA SER A 373 0.17 11.24 -13.07
C SER A 373 0.15 12.57 -12.29
N ASP A 374 -1.03 12.94 -11.79
CA ASP A 374 -1.25 14.24 -11.17
C ASP A 374 -2.26 14.17 -10.03
N VAL A 375 -2.02 14.95 -8.99
CA VAL A 375 -2.93 15.19 -7.88
C VAL A 375 -3.19 16.69 -7.77
N VAL A 376 -4.44 17.09 -7.59
CA VAL A 376 -4.81 18.47 -7.26
C VAL A 376 -5.54 18.47 -5.94
N SER A 377 -4.94 19.09 -4.92
CA SER A 377 -5.48 19.23 -3.57
C SER A 377 -5.94 20.67 -3.36
N GLN A 378 -7.26 20.88 -3.33
CA GLN A 378 -7.85 22.18 -3.00
C GLN A 378 -8.46 22.11 -1.61
N VAL A 379 -8.05 23.00 -0.71
CA VAL A 379 -8.44 22.99 0.70
C VAL A 379 -9.02 24.34 1.08
N ARG A 380 -10.21 24.36 1.66
CA ARG A 380 -10.77 25.53 2.36
C ARG A 380 -10.75 25.25 3.85
N ILE A 381 -10.18 26.17 4.63
CA ILE A 381 -10.07 26.05 6.09
C ILE A 381 -10.88 27.17 6.73
N TRP A 382 -11.74 26.82 7.69
CA TRP A 382 -12.49 27.76 8.54
C TRP A 382 -12.02 27.65 10.00
N PRO A 383 -10.96 28.38 10.39
CA PRO A 383 -10.37 28.26 11.72
C PRO A 383 -11.36 28.51 12.87
N GLN A 384 -12.26 29.48 12.72
CA GLN A 384 -13.29 29.83 13.70
C GLN A 384 -14.40 28.79 13.84
N PHE A 385 -14.54 27.91 12.84
CA PHE A 385 -15.45 26.76 12.86
C PHE A 385 -14.74 25.42 13.07
N ARG A 386 -13.43 25.42 13.36
CA ARG A 386 -12.65 24.21 13.64
C ARG A 386 -12.79 23.12 12.57
N LEU A 387 -12.95 23.50 11.30
CA LEU A 387 -13.18 22.55 10.22
C LEU A 387 -12.49 22.96 8.93
N SER A 388 -12.39 21.99 8.02
CA SER A 388 -11.88 22.15 6.66
C SER A 388 -12.69 21.32 5.67
N TYR A 389 -12.63 21.71 4.41
CA TYR A 389 -13.11 20.91 3.29
C TYR A 389 -12.02 20.80 2.23
N THR A 390 -11.75 19.55 1.82
CA THR A 390 -10.66 19.20 0.91
C THR A 390 -11.22 18.48 -0.31
N GLU A 391 -11.04 19.06 -1.50
CA GLU A 391 -11.27 18.38 -2.78
C GLU A 391 -9.94 17.83 -3.32
N LYS A 392 -9.87 16.52 -3.54
CA LYS A 392 -8.74 15.83 -4.18
C LYS A 392 -9.14 15.32 -5.54
N THR A 393 -8.57 15.91 -6.58
CA THR A 393 -8.71 15.42 -7.96
C THR A 393 -7.48 14.59 -8.32
N ILE A 394 -7.70 13.35 -8.73
CA ILE A 394 -6.64 12.40 -9.08
C ILE A 394 -6.76 12.07 -10.56
N ARG A 395 -5.64 12.19 -11.28
CA ARG A 395 -5.51 11.72 -12.67
C ARG A 395 -4.75 10.39 -12.68
N ILE A 396 -5.39 9.38 -13.24
CA ILE A 396 -4.92 8.00 -13.31
C ILE A 396 -4.64 7.69 -14.78
N HIS A 397 -3.39 7.44 -15.11
CA HIS A 397 -2.98 7.07 -16.46
C HIS A 397 -2.88 5.55 -16.57
N ASN A 398 -3.51 4.97 -17.60
CA ASN A 398 -3.33 3.54 -17.91
C ASN A 398 -2.24 3.38 -18.98
N ARG A 399 -1.10 2.80 -18.58
CA ARG A 399 0.05 2.57 -19.47
C ARG A 399 -0.10 1.35 -20.39
N ALA A 400 -1.17 0.57 -20.22
CA ALA A 400 -1.43 -0.59 -21.05
C ALA A 400 -1.80 -0.19 -22.48
N SER A 401 -1.36 -0.99 -23.46
CA SER A 401 -1.56 -0.69 -24.88
C SER A 401 -2.97 -0.96 -25.37
N ILE A 402 -3.63 -2.00 -24.84
CA ILE A 402 -4.93 -2.48 -25.32
C ILE A 402 -5.93 -2.82 -24.21
N THR A 403 -5.47 -3.01 -22.96
CA THR A 403 -6.33 -3.49 -21.88
C THR A 403 -6.94 -2.33 -21.11
N THR A 404 -8.26 -2.40 -20.93
CA THR A 404 -8.96 -1.56 -19.95
C THR A 404 -8.78 -2.14 -18.57
N GLU A 405 -8.59 -1.26 -17.59
CA GLU A 405 -8.28 -1.62 -16.20
C GLU A 405 -9.23 -0.93 -15.21
N GLU A 406 -9.18 -1.34 -13.95
CA GLU A 406 -9.93 -0.74 -12.83
C GLU A 406 -8.95 -0.19 -11.79
N ALA A 407 -9.12 1.09 -11.45
CA ALA A 407 -8.36 1.70 -10.37
C ALA A 407 -9.05 1.47 -9.03
N LEU A 408 -8.26 1.09 -8.04
CA LEU A 408 -8.66 1.00 -6.65
C LEU A 408 -7.86 2.04 -5.87
N LEU A 409 -8.53 2.90 -5.12
CA LEU A 409 -7.92 3.89 -4.23
C LEU A 409 -8.46 3.67 -2.82
N THR A 410 -7.61 3.73 -1.80
CA THR A 410 -8.05 3.70 -0.38
C THR A 410 -7.54 4.93 0.32
N PHE A 411 -8.44 5.82 0.71
CA PHE A 411 -8.10 7.04 1.43
C PHE A 411 -8.09 6.79 2.93
N HIS A 412 -7.09 7.35 3.59
CA HIS A 412 -6.98 7.44 5.04
C HIS A 412 -7.35 8.85 5.47
N LEU A 413 -8.42 8.95 6.26
CA LEU A 413 -9.01 10.21 6.66
C LEU A 413 -8.56 10.59 8.08
N PRO A 414 -8.45 11.91 8.38
CA PRO A 414 -8.35 12.37 9.76
C PRO A 414 -9.53 11.87 10.62
N SER A 415 -9.33 11.83 11.94
CA SER A 415 -10.39 11.41 12.87
C SER A 415 -11.60 12.33 12.79
N GLY A 416 -12.80 11.74 12.78
CA GLY A 416 -14.06 12.48 12.66
C GLY A 416 -14.35 13.05 11.27
N SER A 417 -13.51 12.79 10.26
CA SER A 417 -13.75 13.21 8.88
C SER A 417 -14.78 12.35 8.17
N VAL A 418 -15.42 12.93 7.15
CA VAL A 418 -16.43 12.25 6.32
C VAL A 418 -16.29 12.64 4.85
N VAL A 419 -16.55 11.68 3.95
CA VAL A 419 -16.69 11.97 2.51
C VAL A 419 -18.06 12.57 2.24
N SER A 420 -18.07 13.74 1.61
CA SER A 420 -19.26 14.55 1.34
C SER A 420 -19.45 14.89 -0.13
N SER A 421 -18.52 14.51 -1.00
CA SER A 421 -18.71 14.57 -2.45
C SER A 421 -17.82 13.58 -3.21
N MET A 422 -18.27 13.20 -4.40
CA MET A 422 -17.46 12.48 -5.38
C MET A 422 -17.91 12.88 -6.79
N SER A 423 -16.96 13.04 -7.71
CA SER A 423 -17.23 13.31 -9.13
C SER A 423 -16.33 12.46 -10.01
N LEU A 424 -16.80 12.18 -11.23
CA LEU A 424 -16.06 11.47 -12.26
C LEU A 424 -16.13 12.24 -13.57
N TRP A 425 -15.05 12.28 -14.34
CA TRP A 425 -15.11 12.87 -15.69
C TRP A 425 -15.66 11.85 -16.68
N VAL A 426 -16.90 12.04 -17.12
CA VAL A 426 -17.59 11.23 -18.12
C VAL A 426 -17.73 12.06 -19.39
N ASN A 427 -17.29 11.54 -20.54
CA ASN A 427 -17.34 12.26 -21.83
C ASN A 427 -16.75 13.69 -21.77
N GLY A 428 -15.67 13.85 -21.00
CA GLY A 428 -14.97 15.12 -20.81
C GLY A 428 -15.63 16.12 -19.85
N ARG A 429 -16.80 15.79 -19.27
CA ARG A 429 -17.53 16.64 -18.31
C ARG A 429 -17.45 16.05 -16.90
N GLU A 430 -17.33 16.93 -15.90
CA GLU A 430 -17.42 16.51 -14.50
C GLU A 430 -18.86 16.13 -14.16
N GLU A 431 -19.10 14.87 -13.85
CA GLU A 431 -20.40 14.34 -13.44
C GLU A 431 -20.38 14.04 -11.93
N PRO A 432 -21.26 14.67 -11.13
CA PRO A 432 -21.33 14.46 -9.70
C PRO A 432 -22.01 13.12 -9.36
N ALA A 433 -21.57 12.50 -8.27
CA ALA A 433 -22.15 11.26 -7.75
C ALA A 433 -23.55 11.48 -7.17
N ARG A 434 -24.35 10.41 -7.16
CA ARG A 434 -25.60 10.34 -6.38
C ARG A 434 -25.39 9.48 -5.15
N LEU A 435 -25.94 9.91 -4.02
CA LEU A 435 -25.97 9.09 -2.81
C LEU A 435 -27.06 8.02 -2.92
N THR A 436 -26.74 6.79 -2.52
CA THR A 436 -27.67 5.66 -2.43
C THR A 436 -27.23 4.73 -1.28
N THR A 437 -27.99 3.67 -1.01
CA THR A 437 -27.57 2.66 -0.02
C THR A 437 -26.35 1.86 -0.50
N VAL A 438 -25.50 1.41 0.43
CA VAL A 438 -24.31 0.58 0.14
C VAL A 438 -24.67 -0.66 -0.67
N ALA A 439 -25.72 -1.39 -0.27
CA ALA A 439 -26.17 -2.60 -0.95
C ALA A 439 -26.58 -2.34 -2.41
N LYS A 440 -27.27 -1.21 -2.67
CA LYS A 440 -27.66 -0.83 -4.04
C LYS A 440 -26.44 -0.42 -4.85
N ALA A 441 -25.55 0.42 -4.31
CA ALA A 441 -24.33 0.83 -5.03
C ALA A 441 -23.44 -0.37 -5.41
N ASP A 442 -23.22 -1.31 -4.49
CA ASP A 442 -22.44 -2.52 -4.73
C ASP A 442 -23.08 -3.42 -5.80
N SER A 443 -24.39 -3.66 -5.71
CA SER A 443 -25.12 -4.44 -6.71
C SER A 443 -25.02 -3.81 -8.11
N VAL A 444 -25.15 -2.49 -8.22
CA VAL A 444 -25.06 -1.77 -9.50
C VAL A 444 -23.64 -1.87 -10.06
N TYR A 445 -22.63 -1.59 -9.23
CA TYR A 445 -21.23 -1.63 -9.66
C TYR A 445 -20.83 -3.03 -10.12
N ARG A 446 -21.18 -4.08 -9.37
CA ARG A 446 -20.94 -5.49 -9.77
C ARG A 446 -21.61 -5.84 -11.09
N THR A 447 -22.83 -5.39 -11.31
CA THR A 447 -23.56 -5.65 -12.55
C THR A 447 -22.85 -5.00 -13.73
N ILE A 448 -22.51 -3.71 -13.62
CA ILE A 448 -21.88 -2.97 -14.70
C ILE A 448 -20.45 -3.45 -14.95
N VAL A 449 -19.62 -3.52 -13.90
CA VAL A 449 -18.17 -3.75 -14.03
C VAL A 449 -17.82 -5.23 -14.01
N GLY A 450 -18.52 -6.06 -13.25
CA GLY A 450 -18.26 -7.50 -13.17
C GLY A 450 -18.88 -8.31 -14.31
N VAL A 451 -19.98 -7.81 -14.90
CA VAL A 451 -20.79 -8.55 -15.91
C VAL A 451 -20.84 -7.82 -17.25
N GLU A 452 -21.38 -6.60 -17.32
CA GLU A 452 -21.68 -5.91 -18.60
C GLU A 452 -20.45 -5.37 -19.32
N SER A 453 -19.44 -4.93 -18.59
CA SER A 453 -18.16 -4.36 -19.06
C SER A 453 -17.41 -5.25 -20.05
N ARG A 454 -17.70 -6.57 -20.05
CA ARG A 454 -17.14 -7.56 -20.99
C ARG A 454 -17.61 -7.34 -22.43
N ILE A 455 -18.71 -6.62 -22.61
CA ILE A 455 -19.31 -6.30 -23.90
C ILE A 455 -19.18 -4.80 -24.17
N SER A 456 -19.46 -3.95 -23.17
CA SER A 456 -19.39 -2.50 -23.29
C SER A 456 -18.88 -1.85 -22.00
N ALA A 457 -17.71 -1.21 -22.07
CA ALA A 457 -17.11 -0.51 -20.94
C ALA A 457 -17.87 0.80 -20.66
N ARG A 458 -18.80 0.75 -19.71
CA ARG A 458 -19.46 1.93 -19.13
C ARG A 458 -18.60 2.60 -18.07
N ASP A 459 -18.92 3.85 -17.74
CA ASP A 459 -18.16 4.76 -16.85
C ASP A 459 -18.65 4.87 -15.38
N PRO A 460 -18.66 3.81 -14.54
CA PRO A 460 -19.02 3.93 -13.13
C PRO A 460 -17.83 4.23 -12.20
N SER A 461 -18.11 4.98 -11.14
CA SER A 461 -17.25 5.10 -9.96
C SER A 461 -18.08 4.93 -8.70
N VAL A 462 -17.52 4.32 -7.66
CA VAL A 462 -18.23 4.07 -6.40
C VAL A 462 -17.33 4.29 -5.19
N VAL A 463 -17.88 4.84 -4.12
CA VAL A 463 -17.20 5.03 -2.83
C VAL A 463 -17.82 4.14 -1.76
N PHE A 464 -17.00 3.38 -1.05
CA PHE A 464 -17.41 2.57 0.10
C PHE A 464 -16.78 3.10 1.38
N TRP A 465 -17.61 3.29 2.40
CA TRP A 465 -17.14 3.51 3.75
C TRP A 465 -16.41 2.27 4.26
N GLN A 466 -15.28 2.47 4.95
CA GLN A 466 -14.52 1.42 5.61
C GLN A 466 -14.24 1.81 7.06
N GLU A 467 -14.22 0.81 7.94
CA GLU A 467 -13.87 1.02 9.35
C GLU A 467 -12.45 1.57 9.51
N GLY A 468 -12.26 2.38 10.56
CA GLY A 468 -10.95 2.92 10.93
C GLY A 468 -10.57 4.23 10.22
N ASN A 469 -11.55 5.09 9.89
CA ASN A 469 -11.38 6.33 9.11
C ASN A 469 -10.85 6.10 7.70
N ARG A 470 -11.39 5.10 7.01
CA ARG A 470 -11.00 4.80 5.62
C ARG A 470 -12.18 4.84 4.69
N VAL A 471 -11.90 5.12 3.43
CA VAL A 471 -12.86 4.96 2.35
C VAL A 471 -12.16 4.36 1.14
N THR A 472 -12.85 3.45 0.46
CA THR A 472 -12.34 2.83 -0.77
C THR A 472 -13.11 3.37 -1.96
N ILE A 473 -12.40 3.74 -3.02
CA ILE A 473 -12.97 4.16 -4.29
C ILE A 473 -12.58 3.15 -5.35
N ARG A 474 -13.55 2.73 -6.15
CA ARG A 474 -13.31 1.97 -7.38
C ARG A 474 -13.67 2.83 -8.58
N VAL A 475 -12.76 2.93 -9.54
CA VAL A 475 -12.91 3.79 -10.73
C VAL A 475 -12.77 2.93 -11.98
N PHE A 476 -13.82 2.89 -12.80
CA PHE A 476 -13.85 2.19 -14.07
C PHE A 476 -14.50 3.06 -15.16
N PRO A 477 -14.13 2.89 -16.43
CA PRO A 477 -12.95 2.22 -16.94
C PRO A 477 -11.72 3.15 -16.88
N CYS A 478 -10.55 2.57 -16.64
CA CYS A 478 -9.28 3.16 -17.03
C CYS A 478 -8.92 2.59 -18.40
N ARG A 479 -9.32 3.27 -19.48
CA ARG A 479 -9.12 2.81 -20.87
C ARG A 479 -7.62 2.83 -21.23
N ALA A 480 -7.22 1.93 -22.12
CA ALA A 480 -5.83 1.77 -22.53
C ALA A 480 -5.23 3.08 -23.10
N ASN A 481 -4.04 3.46 -22.65
CA ASN A 481 -3.34 4.71 -23.00
C ASN A 481 -4.16 6.00 -22.76
N GLU A 482 -5.19 5.96 -21.92
CA GLU A 482 -6.02 7.12 -21.60
C GLU A 482 -5.90 7.52 -20.13
N ASP A 483 -6.18 8.79 -19.86
CA ASP A 483 -6.30 9.33 -18.51
C ASP A 483 -7.72 9.23 -18.00
N ARG A 484 -7.85 8.76 -16.76
CA ARG A 484 -9.09 8.80 -16.00
C ARG A 484 -8.99 9.81 -14.88
N ARG A 485 -10.00 10.66 -14.71
CA ARG A 485 -10.05 11.66 -13.63
C ARG A 485 -11.20 11.39 -12.68
N VAL A 486 -10.89 11.35 -11.39
CA VAL A 486 -11.85 11.23 -10.29
C VAL A 486 -11.58 12.34 -9.28
N LYS A 487 -12.62 12.84 -8.62
CA LYS A 487 -12.51 13.81 -7.54
C LYS A 487 -13.27 13.34 -6.30
N LEU A 488 -12.66 13.49 -5.13
CA LEU A 488 -13.26 13.18 -3.83
C LEU A 488 -13.25 14.43 -2.94
N GLY A 489 -14.37 14.75 -2.30
CA GLY A 489 -14.46 15.81 -1.30
C GLY A 489 -14.60 15.26 0.12
N ILE A 490 -13.77 15.79 1.02
CA ILE A 490 -13.67 15.33 2.41
C ILE A 490 -13.90 16.53 3.33
N THR A 491 -14.87 16.41 4.23
CA THR A 491 -15.09 17.35 5.32
C THR A 491 -14.40 16.84 6.58
N SER A 492 -13.55 17.66 7.19
CA SER A 492 -12.71 17.25 8.32
C SER A 492 -12.77 18.26 9.47
N PRO A 493 -12.95 17.82 10.72
CA PRO A 493 -12.65 18.66 11.87
C PRO A 493 -11.14 18.92 11.98
N LEU A 494 -10.77 20.07 12.54
CA LEU A 494 -9.38 20.43 12.84
C LEU A 494 -9.07 20.02 14.27
N ALA A 495 -8.03 19.22 14.47
CA ALA A 495 -7.62 18.80 15.81
C ALA A 495 -7.04 19.99 16.60
N VAL A 496 -7.27 20.04 17.90
CA VAL A 496 -6.74 21.03 18.83
C VAL A 496 -5.55 20.42 19.58
N ALA A 497 -4.39 21.07 19.49
CA ALA A 497 -3.20 20.73 20.24
C ALA A 497 -2.78 21.94 21.09
N GLY A 498 -3.18 21.96 22.37
CA GLY A 498 -2.99 23.12 23.23
C GLY A 498 -3.80 24.32 22.74
N ASN A 499 -3.12 25.36 22.25
CA ASN A 499 -3.76 26.57 21.70
C ASN A 499 -3.67 26.66 20.16
N GLU A 500 -3.35 25.54 19.51
CA GLU A 500 -3.18 25.43 18.07
C GLU A 500 -4.22 24.50 17.45
N LEU A 501 -4.55 24.77 16.18
CA LEU A 501 -5.29 23.91 15.28
C LEU A 501 -4.32 23.17 14.38
N VAL A 502 -4.63 21.91 14.13
CA VAL A 502 -3.88 21.03 13.25
C VAL A 502 -4.79 20.61 12.10
N TYR A 503 -4.43 21.01 10.88
CA TYR A 503 -4.97 20.42 9.66
C TYR A 503 -4.09 19.24 9.27
N GLN A 504 -4.69 18.09 8.98
CA GLN A 504 -4.01 16.91 8.48
C GLN A 504 -4.53 16.55 7.09
N ASN A 505 -3.62 16.38 6.13
CA ASN A 505 -3.96 15.94 4.78
C ASN A 505 -4.46 14.48 4.80
N ALA A 506 -5.55 14.22 4.08
CA ALA A 506 -5.95 12.83 3.77
C ALA A 506 -5.05 12.28 2.66
N TYR A 507 -4.39 11.15 2.90
CA TYR A 507 -3.58 10.48 1.90
C TYR A 507 -4.31 9.24 1.36
N PHE A 508 -3.80 8.65 0.27
CA PHE A 508 -4.39 7.44 -0.30
C PHE A 508 -3.33 6.40 -0.68
N GLU A 509 -3.75 5.14 -0.65
CA GLU A 509 -3.08 4.01 -1.30
C GLU A 509 -3.76 3.73 -2.65
N GLY A 510 -3.01 3.22 -3.64
CA GLY A 510 -3.54 2.93 -4.98
C GLY A 510 -2.45 2.69 -6.02
N PRO A 511 -2.74 2.97 -7.31
CA PRO A 511 -1.75 2.93 -8.39
C PRO A 511 -0.47 3.71 -8.04
N ASN A 512 0.65 3.32 -8.66
CA ASN A 512 1.96 3.93 -8.37
C ASN A 512 1.93 5.45 -8.57
N ALA A 513 2.29 6.20 -7.52
CA ALA A 513 2.32 7.66 -7.51
C ALA A 513 3.73 8.27 -7.36
N ILE A 514 4.80 7.48 -7.52
CA ILE A 514 6.20 7.92 -7.31
C ILE A 514 6.59 9.07 -8.24
N SER A 515 6.10 9.08 -9.48
CA SER A 515 6.35 10.15 -10.45
C SER A 515 5.23 11.21 -10.49
N ALA A 516 4.22 11.10 -9.62
CA ALA A 516 3.09 12.02 -9.64
C ALA A 516 3.52 13.42 -9.23
N THR A 517 2.93 14.43 -9.87
CA THR A 517 3.05 15.82 -9.41
C THR A 517 1.80 16.23 -8.62
N GLU A 518 1.94 17.18 -7.71
CA GLU A 518 0.83 17.73 -6.94
C GLU A 518 0.77 19.25 -7.08
N LEU A 519 -0.44 19.75 -7.33
CA LEU A 519 -0.82 21.16 -7.15
C LEU A 519 -1.65 21.27 -5.87
N ILE A 520 -1.17 22.04 -4.90
CA ILE A 520 -1.87 22.32 -3.65
C ILE A 520 -2.32 23.78 -3.67
N ASN A 521 -3.59 24.01 -3.33
CA ASN A 521 -4.13 25.33 -3.04
C ASN A 521 -4.92 25.29 -1.73
N ILE A 522 -4.46 26.02 -0.73
CA ILE A 522 -5.09 26.12 0.59
C ILE A 522 -5.54 27.54 0.79
N ASP A 523 -6.83 27.70 1.07
CA ASP A 523 -7.48 28.98 1.24
C ASP A 523 -8.08 29.07 2.65
N PHE A 524 -7.67 30.08 3.40
CA PHE A 524 -8.15 30.32 4.76
C PHE A 524 -9.28 31.35 4.75
N ASP A 525 -10.39 31.02 5.41
CA ASP A 525 -11.49 31.97 5.63
C ASP A 525 -11.04 33.19 6.47
N GLN A 526 -10.07 32.98 7.36
CA GLN A 526 -9.44 34.03 8.16
C GLN A 526 -7.93 33.83 8.16
N THR A 527 -7.16 34.92 8.08
CA THR A 527 -5.69 34.87 8.06
C THR A 527 -5.16 34.10 9.29
N PRO A 528 -4.39 33.01 9.10
CA PRO A 528 -3.90 32.21 10.22
C PRO A 528 -2.82 32.98 11.00
N GLN A 529 -2.86 32.87 12.33
CA GLN A 529 -1.80 33.38 13.22
C GLN A 529 -0.84 32.25 13.59
N SER A 530 0.45 32.56 13.69
CA SER A 530 1.49 31.57 14.03
C SER A 530 1.45 30.32 13.15
N LEU A 531 1.29 30.52 11.83
CA LEU A 531 1.23 29.42 10.88
C LEU A 531 2.59 28.72 10.77
N GLU A 532 2.62 27.45 11.12
CA GLU A 532 3.68 26.51 10.79
C GLU A 532 3.22 25.67 9.59
N SER A 533 4.01 25.70 8.53
CA SER A 533 3.78 24.96 7.30
C SER A 533 4.99 24.09 6.97
N PRO A 534 4.81 22.94 6.31
CA PRO A 534 5.91 22.11 5.84
C PRO A 534 6.76 22.87 4.83
N TRP A 535 8.02 22.47 4.71
CA TRP A 535 9.02 23.07 3.83
C TRP A 535 8.61 23.12 2.34
N LEU A 536 7.66 22.27 1.92
CA LEU A 536 7.18 22.20 0.54
C LEU A 536 6.26 23.37 0.16
N LEU A 537 5.50 23.94 1.10
CA LEU A 537 4.51 24.99 0.79
C LEU A 537 5.18 26.36 0.60
N ASP A 538 4.61 27.14 -0.31
CA ASP A 538 5.01 28.53 -0.52
C ASP A 538 4.71 29.41 0.71
N LYS A 539 5.33 30.59 0.76
CA LYS A 539 4.99 31.59 1.77
C LYS A 539 3.54 32.04 1.63
N LEU A 540 2.86 32.21 2.76
CA LEU A 540 1.49 32.72 2.84
C LEU A 540 1.35 34.04 2.06
N THR A 541 0.48 34.05 1.06
CA THR A 541 0.16 35.24 0.24
C THR A 541 -1.32 35.57 0.42
N GLY A 542 -1.61 36.65 1.14
CA GLY A 542 -2.97 36.95 1.60
C GLY A 542 -3.46 35.86 2.57
N ASN A 543 -4.50 35.13 2.16
CA ASN A 543 -5.03 33.97 2.91
C ASN A 543 -4.76 32.64 2.18
N GLN A 544 -3.82 32.62 1.24
CA GLN A 544 -3.57 31.44 0.42
C GLN A 544 -2.15 30.90 0.59
N LEU A 545 -2.06 29.57 0.64
CA LEU A 545 -0.82 28.81 0.47
C LEU A 545 -0.94 27.98 -0.80
N THR A 546 0.12 27.99 -1.59
CA THR A 546 0.22 27.19 -2.80
C THR A 546 1.43 26.27 -2.75
N HIS A 547 1.38 25.25 -3.57
CA HIS A 547 2.56 24.46 -3.91
C HIS A 547 2.35 23.81 -5.27
N GLN A 548 3.44 23.69 -6.02
CA GLN A 548 3.51 22.86 -7.21
C GLN A 548 4.83 22.08 -7.16
N GLY A 549 4.75 20.75 -7.15
CA GLY A 549 5.93 19.90 -7.02
C GLY A 549 5.61 18.42 -7.13
N SER A 550 6.51 17.58 -6.64
CA SER A 550 6.25 16.14 -6.52
C SER A 550 5.16 15.87 -5.48
N TYR A 551 4.35 14.85 -5.71
CA TYR A 551 3.33 14.43 -4.76
C TYR A 551 3.96 13.96 -3.45
N GLU A 552 3.54 14.58 -2.35
CA GLU A 552 3.93 14.21 -1.00
C GLU A 552 2.67 13.86 -0.19
N PRO A 553 2.46 12.59 0.20
CA PRO A 553 1.21 12.18 0.85
C PRO A 553 1.06 12.76 2.27
N ASN A 554 2.18 12.95 2.98
CA ASN A 554 2.21 13.18 4.42
C ASN A 554 2.59 14.62 4.77
N TRP A 555 1.59 15.49 4.87
CA TRP A 555 1.78 16.86 5.34
C TRP A 555 0.63 17.34 6.23
N SER A 556 0.93 18.33 7.06
CA SER A 556 0.02 18.94 8.02
C SER A 556 0.33 20.41 8.21
N LEU A 557 -0.64 21.19 8.64
CA LEU A 557 -0.45 22.59 9.05
C LEU A 557 -0.74 22.74 10.54
N ARG A 558 -0.03 23.65 11.19
CA ARG A 558 -0.34 24.08 12.56
C ARG A 558 -0.50 25.59 12.58
N PHE A 559 -1.50 26.09 13.30
CA PHE A 559 -1.72 27.53 13.44
C PHE A 559 -2.54 27.80 14.69
N LYS A 560 -2.42 28.99 15.26
CA LYS A 560 -3.13 29.37 16.49
C LYS A 560 -4.66 29.28 16.32
N ALA A 561 -5.32 28.73 17.31
CA ALA A 561 -6.78 28.62 17.35
C ALA A 561 -7.43 29.99 17.63
N PRO A 562 -8.24 30.57 16.72
CA PRO A 562 -8.99 31.79 17.00
C PRO A 562 -10.21 31.51 17.90
N ALA A 563 -10.94 32.55 18.33
CA ALA A 563 -12.21 32.34 19.02
C ALA A 563 -13.25 31.61 18.13
N LEU A 564 -14.17 30.85 18.73
CA LEU A 564 -15.25 30.20 18.00
C LEU A 564 -16.26 31.23 17.50
N SER A 565 -16.76 31.03 16.29
CA SER A 565 -17.87 31.82 15.76
C SER A 565 -19.21 31.39 16.38
N PRO A 566 -20.11 32.33 16.72
CA PRO A 566 -21.47 32.01 17.19
C PRO A 566 -22.46 31.77 16.04
N ASP A 567 -22.04 31.92 14.78
CA ASP A 567 -22.93 31.74 13.63
C ASP A 567 -23.35 30.27 13.48
N ALA A 568 -24.60 30.07 13.04
CA ALA A 568 -25.19 28.74 12.83
C ALA A 568 -25.48 28.50 11.35
N PHE A 569 -25.17 27.31 10.84
CA PHE A 569 -25.60 26.90 9.51
C PHE A 569 -27.07 26.48 9.56
N VAL A 570 -27.90 27.00 8.65
CA VAL A 570 -29.33 26.67 8.60
C VAL A 570 -29.56 25.65 7.49
N MET A 571 -30.14 24.50 7.84
CA MET A 571 -30.43 23.44 6.87
C MET A 571 -31.48 23.93 5.86
N PRO A 572 -31.25 23.77 4.54
CA PRO A 572 -32.26 24.09 3.53
C PRO A 572 -33.57 23.35 3.77
N ASP A 573 -34.70 24.04 3.54
CA ASP A 573 -36.05 23.49 3.66
C ASP A 573 -36.37 22.83 5.02
N SER A 574 -35.68 23.25 6.08
CA SER A 574 -35.80 22.73 7.45
C SER A 574 -35.78 23.86 8.49
N ASN A 575 -36.36 23.60 9.67
CA ASN A 575 -36.30 24.50 10.83
C ASN A 575 -35.06 24.22 11.72
N LEU A 576 -34.15 23.36 11.28
CA LEU A 576 -32.95 22.99 12.01
C LEU A 576 -31.77 23.88 11.61
N ALA A 577 -30.96 24.26 12.60
CA ALA A 577 -29.69 24.91 12.40
C ALA A 577 -28.61 24.29 13.31
N TYR A 578 -27.34 24.42 12.90
CA TYR A 578 -26.20 23.78 13.54
C TYR A 578 -25.15 24.83 13.92
N GLN A 579 -24.78 24.89 15.19
CA GLN A 579 -23.81 25.84 15.72
C GLN A 579 -22.72 25.15 16.52
N LEU A 580 -21.56 25.81 16.68
CA LEU A 580 -20.50 25.30 17.54
C LEU A 580 -20.55 25.92 18.93
N ILE A 581 -20.30 25.08 19.93
CA ILE A 581 -20.05 25.51 21.30
C ILE A 581 -18.73 24.88 21.80
N PRO A 582 -18.01 25.54 22.74
CA PRO A 582 -16.79 24.95 23.30
C PRO A 582 -17.07 23.61 23.98
N TYR A 583 -16.26 22.59 23.68
CA TYR A 583 -16.28 21.34 24.44
C TYR A 583 -15.64 21.57 25.81
N LYS A 584 -16.38 21.27 26.87
CA LYS A 584 -15.87 21.27 28.23
C LYS A 584 -16.00 19.86 28.78
N PRO A 585 -14.88 19.15 29.05
CA PRO A 585 -14.94 17.84 29.68
C PRO A 585 -15.68 17.94 31.01
N THR A 586 -16.65 17.06 31.20
CA THR A 586 -17.33 16.89 32.48
C THR A 586 -16.97 15.52 33.05
N TRP A 587 -17.06 15.39 34.37
CA TRP A 587 -16.60 14.21 35.09
C TRP A 587 -17.76 13.64 35.90
N ASP A 588 -17.95 12.33 35.82
CA ASP A 588 -18.87 11.60 36.70
C ASP A 588 -18.09 10.99 37.86
N SER A 589 -18.71 10.92 39.04
CA SER A 589 -18.20 10.05 40.11
C SER A 589 -18.33 8.59 39.68
N PHE A 590 -17.24 7.84 39.81
CA PHE A 590 -17.14 6.48 39.32
C PHE A 590 -16.19 5.64 40.18
N VAL A 591 -16.69 4.52 40.69
CA VAL A 591 -15.89 3.47 41.34
C VAL A 591 -16.27 2.14 40.68
N PRO A 592 -15.37 1.50 39.91
CA PRO A 592 -15.70 0.26 39.24
C PRO A 592 -15.89 -0.89 40.23
N THR A 593 -16.95 -1.68 40.07
CA THR A 593 -17.09 -2.95 40.80
C THR A 593 -16.26 -4.05 40.14
N ASP A 594 -16.14 -3.98 38.82
CA ASP A 594 -15.50 -4.97 37.98
C ASP A 594 -14.54 -4.27 37.00
N VAL A 595 -13.29 -4.71 37.00
CA VAL A 595 -12.23 -4.22 36.11
C VAL A 595 -11.88 -5.35 35.15
N TYR A 596 -12.04 -5.12 33.85
CA TYR A 596 -11.73 -6.07 32.79
C TYR A 596 -10.40 -5.70 32.14
N LEU A 597 -9.47 -6.63 32.05
CA LEU A 597 -8.16 -6.42 31.44
C LEU A 597 -8.09 -7.07 30.06
N ASP A 598 -7.86 -6.24 29.04
CA ASP A 598 -7.67 -6.63 27.66
C ASP A 598 -6.18 -6.76 27.34
N VAL A 599 -5.59 -7.87 27.81
CA VAL A 599 -4.13 -8.11 27.80
C VAL A 599 -3.69 -8.78 26.50
N ASN A 600 -2.60 -8.27 25.93
CA ASN A 600 -1.93 -8.78 24.72
C ASN A 600 -0.44 -8.38 24.75
N ALA A 601 0.29 -8.59 23.66
CA ALA A 601 1.71 -8.32 23.53
C ALA A 601 2.14 -6.85 23.71
N ALA A 602 1.21 -5.89 23.62
CA ALA A 602 1.51 -4.47 23.86
C ALA A 602 1.70 -4.14 25.35
N TRP A 603 1.18 -4.98 26.25
CA TRP A 603 1.32 -4.81 27.69
C TRP A 603 2.70 -5.24 28.15
N THR A 604 3.31 -4.45 29.02
CA THR A 604 4.44 -4.92 29.82
C THR A 604 3.94 -5.61 31.09
N LYS A 605 4.80 -6.45 31.65
CA LYS A 605 4.52 -7.18 32.89
C LYS A 605 4.30 -6.23 34.06
N ASP A 606 5.09 -5.16 34.13
CA ASP A 606 4.99 -4.15 35.18
C ASP A 606 3.68 -3.38 35.09
N GLU A 607 3.25 -3.03 33.87
CA GLU A 607 1.95 -2.39 33.63
C GLU A 607 0.80 -3.30 34.08
N PHE A 608 0.84 -4.58 33.72
CA PHE A 608 -0.17 -5.57 34.10
C PHE A 608 -0.29 -5.72 35.63
N ILE A 609 0.86 -5.85 36.32
CA ILE A 609 0.89 -5.97 37.79
C ILE A 609 0.44 -4.67 38.46
N ALA A 610 0.86 -3.51 37.95
CA ALA A 610 0.47 -2.21 38.49
C ALA A 610 -1.04 -1.99 38.39
N VAL A 611 -1.65 -2.29 37.25
CA VAL A 611 -3.10 -2.17 37.05
C VAL A 611 -3.87 -3.13 37.96
N PHE A 612 -3.41 -4.38 38.11
CA PHE A 612 -4.02 -5.33 39.05
C PHE A 612 -3.99 -4.81 40.50
N ASN A 613 -2.84 -4.29 40.94
CA ASN A 613 -2.69 -3.73 42.29
C ASN A 613 -3.59 -2.50 42.49
N ALA A 614 -3.69 -1.62 41.48
CA ALA A 614 -4.52 -0.43 41.54
C ALA A 614 -6.02 -0.77 41.60
N ALA A 615 -6.48 -1.73 40.81
CA ALA A 615 -7.87 -2.21 40.83
C ALA A 615 -8.23 -2.91 42.16
N THR A 616 -7.30 -3.70 42.71
CA THR A 616 -7.52 -4.38 44.00
C THR A 616 -7.51 -3.42 45.19
N GLN A 617 -6.78 -2.30 45.12
CA GLN A 617 -6.78 -1.25 46.15
C GLN A 617 -8.18 -0.66 46.38
N ILE A 618 -8.98 -0.50 45.32
CA ILE A 618 -10.36 -0.04 45.40
C ILE A 618 -11.38 -1.17 45.53
N LYS A 619 -10.92 -2.38 45.86
CA LYS A 619 -11.73 -3.60 46.09
C LYS A 619 -12.56 -4.04 44.88
N SER A 620 -12.14 -3.70 43.66
CA SER A 620 -12.77 -4.20 42.44
C SER A 620 -12.38 -5.64 42.15
N HIS A 621 -13.27 -6.41 41.53
CA HIS A 621 -12.93 -7.72 40.98
C HIS A 621 -12.22 -7.52 39.64
N VAL A 622 -11.11 -8.23 39.44
CA VAL A 622 -10.34 -8.14 38.19
C VAL A 622 -10.65 -9.35 37.32
N TRP A 623 -11.04 -9.12 36.07
CA TRP A 623 -11.48 -10.13 35.11
C TRP A 623 -10.66 -10.10 33.84
N LEU A 624 -10.50 -11.27 33.22
CA LEU A 624 -9.81 -11.45 31.94
C LEU A 624 -10.65 -12.36 31.05
N PHE A 625 -10.44 -12.26 29.73
CA PHE A 625 -11.01 -13.23 28.80
C PHE A 625 -9.94 -14.22 28.31
N ASP A 626 -10.14 -15.50 28.63
CA ASP A 626 -9.28 -16.61 28.20
C ASP A 626 -10.11 -17.90 28.11
N ASP A 627 -10.75 -18.13 26.95
CA ASP A 627 -11.78 -19.17 26.79
C ASP A 627 -12.83 -19.07 27.90
N GLY A 628 -13.37 -17.86 28.08
CA GLY A 628 -14.32 -17.52 29.14
C GLY A 628 -13.83 -16.37 30.01
N LEU A 629 -14.74 -15.75 30.77
CA LEU A 629 -14.37 -14.73 31.76
C LEU A 629 -13.84 -15.44 33.01
N LYS A 630 -12.60 -15.12 33.39
CA LYS A 630 -11.93 -15.66 34.59
C LYS A 630 -11.53 -14.53 35.52
N GLN A 631 -11.79 -14.70 36.81
CA GLN A 631 -11.35 -13.77 37.82
C GLN A 631 -9.86 -13.97 38.09
N LEU A 632 -9.09 -12.89 38.04
CA LEU A 632 -7.65 -12.90 38.28
C LEU A 632 -7.36 -12.88 39.78
N THR A 633 -6.48 -13.78 40.23
CA THR A 633 -5.94 -13.76 41.59
C THR A 633 -4.46 -13.43 41.58
N LYS A 634 -3.92 -13.07 42.76
CA LYS A 634 -2.49 -12.75 42.91
C LYS A 634 -1.58 -13.95 42.57
N GLN A 635 -2.06 -15.18 42.73
CA GLN A 635 -1.28 -16.39 42.45
C GLN A 635 -1.14 -16.65 40.94
N ASP A 636 -2.13 -16.20 40.14
CA ASP A 636 -2.22 -16.51 38.71
C ASP A 636 -1.53 -15.47 37.81
N LEU A 637 -1.02 -14.37 38.38
CA LEU A 637 -0.50 -13.22 37.63
C LEU A 637 0.55 -13.60 36.59
N GLU A 638 1.60 -14.31 37.02
CA GLU A 638 2.73 -14.70 36.18
C GLU A 638 2.30 -15.59 35.00
N ALA A 639 1.62 -16.69 35.30
CA ALA A 639 1.18 -17.66 34.30
C ALA A 639 0.19 -17.02 33.31
N THR A 640 -0.70 -16.16 33.79
CA THR A 640 -1.69 -15.48 32.97
C THR A 640 -1.05 -14.45 32.04
N TYR A 641 -0.14 -13.63 32.57
CA TYR A 641 0.59 -12.65 31.77
C TYR A 641 1.37 -13.34 30.65
N ASN A 642 2.17 -14.37 30.97
CA ASN A 642 3.00 -15.07 29.98
C ASN A 642 2.16 -15.69 28.85
N ARG A 643 0.94 -16.14 29.16
CA ARG A 643 0.01 -16.71 28.17
C ARG A 643 -0.67 -15.66 27.31
N LEU A 644 -1.21 -14.59 27.90
CA LEU A 644 -1.98 -13.57 27.16
C LEU A 644 -1.06 -12.60 26.40
N SER A 645 0.08 -12.23 26.97
CA SER A 645 1.07 -11.38 26.29
C SER A 645 1.75 -12.04 25.09
N ALA A 646 1.59 -13.36 24.90
CA ALA A 646 2.04 -14.04 23.70
C ALA A 646 1.18 -13.70 22.46
N GLN A 647 -0.04 -13.20 22.67
CA GLN A 647 -0.98 -12.84 21.61
C GLN A 647 -0.64 -11.46 21.02
N GLN A 648 -0.48 -11.34 19.70
CA GLN A 648 -0.18 -10.07 19.02
C GLN A 648 -1.24 -8.99 19.23
N PHE A 649 -2.49 -9.43 19.37
CA PHE A 649 -3.63 -8.59 19.73
C PHE A 649 -4.65 -9.42 20.50
N SER A 650 -5.55 -8.73 21.18
CA SER A 650 -6.70 -9.31 21.86
C SER A 650 -7.99 -8.84 21.18
N LEU A 651 -9.02 -9.69 21.20
CA LEU A 651 -10.37 -9.35 20.74
C LEU A 651 -11.34 -9.54 21.91
N PHE A 652 -11.37 -8.56 22.82
CA PHE A 652 -12.16 -8.67 24.04
C PHE A 652 -13.67 -8.70 23.74
N PRO A 653 -14.42 -9.73 24.20
CA PRO A 653 -15.85 -9.85 23.93
C PRO A 653 -16.67 -8.93 24.84
N VAL A 654 -16.84 -7.66 24.44
CA VAL A 654 -17.51 -6.63 25.24
C VAL A 654 -18.96 -6.99 25.61
N TYR A 655 -19.64 -7.82 24.80
CA TYR A 655 -20.96 -8.36 25.09
C TYR A 655 -21.03 -9.23 26.35
N ARG A 656 -19.88 -9.70 26.87
CA ARG A 656 -19.83 -10.47 28.11
C ARG A 656 -19.80 -9.59 29.37
N ILE A 657 -19.63 -8.28 29.23
CA ILE A 657 -19.71 -7.33 30.35
C ILE A 657 -21.20 -7.12 30.69
N GLN A 658 -21.69 -7.80 31.71
CA GLN A 658 -23.13 -7.79 32.06
C GLN A 658 -23.60 -6.48 32.70
N LYS A 659 -22.70 -5.76 33.40
CA LYS A 659 -23.01 -4.52 34.15
C LYS A 659 -22.15 -3.35 33.63
N PRO A 660 -22.41 -2.82 32.43
CA PRO A 660 -21.57 -1.78 31.83
C PRO A 660 -21.48 -0.51 32.68
N ALA A 661 -22.54 -0.15 33.42
CA ALA A 661 -22.57 1.04 34.28
C ALA A 661 -21.48 1.08 35.35
N THR A 662 -21.06 -0.08 35.86
CA THR A 662 -20.05 -0.22 36.94
C THR A 662 -18.78 -0.94 36.48
N ALA A 663 -18.66 -1.20 35.18
CA ALA A 663 -17.52 -1.86 34.58
C ALA A 663 -16.47 -0.85 34.12
N LEU A 664 -15.20 -1.19 34.30
CA LEU A 664 -14.08 -0.51 33.67
C LEU A 664 -13.31 -1.51 32.80
N LEU A 665 -13.26 -1.27 31.49
CA LEU A 665 -12.36 -1.99 30.59
C LEU A 665 -11.02 -1.26 30.54
N ILE A 666 -9.91 -1.97 30.74
CA ILE A 666 -8.56 -1.41 30.59
C ILE A 666 -7.88 -2.16 29.45
N THR A 667 -7.42 -1.41 28.46
CA THR A 667 -6.82 -1.96 27.23
C THR A 667 -5.51 -1.25 26.92
N LYS A 668 -4.68 -1.93 26.15
CA LYS A 668 -3.50 -1.38 25.47
C LYS A 668 -3.38 -2.15 24.17
N ALA A 669 -3.35 -1.45 23.05
CA ALA A 669 -3.51 -2.10 21.75
C ALA A 669 -2.37 -1.79 20.78
N THR A 670 -2.19 -2.70 19.83
CA THR A 670 -1.46 -2.48 18.59
C THR A 670 -2.44 -2.08 17.48
N LEU A 671 -1.93 -1.62 16.34
CA LEU A 671 -2.75 -1.28 15.17
C LEU A 671 -3.27 -2.54 14.42
N SER A 672 -2.75 -3.72 14.75
CA SER A 672 -3.13 -4.99 14.13
C SER A 672 -4.31 -5.62 14.88
N SER A 673 -5.51 -5.53 14.35
CA SER A 673 -6.64 -6.37 14.78
C SER A 673 -7.75 -6.42 13.72
N PRO A 674 -8.70 -7.37 13.83
CA PRO A 674 -9.91 -7.36 13.02
C PRO A 674 -10.73 -6.10 13.22
N THR A 675 -11.40 -5.66 12.16
CA THR A 675 -12.52 -4.71 12.22
C THR A 675 -13.82 -5.46 12.53
N LEU A 676 -14.89 -4.76 12.91
CA LEU A 676 -16.22 -5.33 13.05
C LEU A 676 -16.71 -5.94 11.73
N SER A 677 -16.37 -5.32 10.60
CA SER A 677 -16.70 -5.81 9.26
C SER A 677 -16.04 -7.16 8.94
N ASP A 678 -14.79 -7.39 9.39
CA ASP A 678 -14.07 -8.67 9.21
C ASP A 678 -14.74 -9.82 9.99
N LEU A 679 -15.46 -9.48 11.07
CA LEU A 679 -16.13 -10.43 11.96
C LEU A 679 -17.56 -10.75 11.53
N LYS A 680 -18.09 -10.12 10.47
CA LYS A 680 -19.43 -10.42 9.95
C LYS A 680 -19.55 -11.92 9.62
N ASN A 681 -20.75 -12.46 9.83
CA ASN A 681 -21.07 -13.88 9.61
C ASN A 681 -20.25 -14.85 10.50
N THR A 682 -19.88 -14.42 11.71
CA THR A 682 -19.24 -15.27 12.72
C THR A 682 -20.11 -15.36 13.98
N VAL A 683 -19.91 -16.40 14.79
CA VAL A 683 -20.57 -16.55 16.09
C VAL A 683 -20.29 -15.35 17.00
N PHE A 684 -19.07 -14.79 16.96
CA PHE A 684 -18.73 -13.58 17.69
C PHE A 684 -19.65 -12.39 17.32
N ALA A 685 -19.89 -12.16 16.03
CA ALA A 685 -20.80 -11.10 15.57
C ALA A 685 -22.27 -11.36 15.95
N GLU A 686 -22.72 -12.62 15.90
CA GLU A 686 -24.06 -13.00 16.39
C GLU A 686 -24.22 -12.70 17.88
N ARG A 687 -23.19 -13.00 18.69
CA ARG A 687 -23.20 -12.69 20.13
C ARG A 687 -23.11 -11.19 20.41
N MET A 688 -22.39 -10.43 19.60
CA MET A 688 -22.33 -8.97 19.70
C MET A 688 -23.71 -8.31 19.60
N GLN A 689 -24.70 -8.92 18.94
CA GLN A 689 -26.08 -8.42 18.93
C GLN A 689 -26.69 -8.27 20.34
N GLN A 690 -26.20 -9.05 21.31
CA GLN A 690 -26.62 -8.96 22.71
C GLN A 690 -26.27 -7.60 23.34
N THR A 691 -25.23 -6.91 22.84
CA THR A 691 -24.89 -5.56 23.28
C THR A 691 -26.03 -4.57 23.04
N GLY A 692 -26.86 -4.77 22.02
CA GLY A 692 -28.03 -3.94 21.74
C GLY A 692 -29.07 -3.89 22.86
N ARG A 693 -29.00 -4.79 23.85
CA ARG A 693 -29.87 -4.78 25.05
C ARG A 693 -29.37 -3.86 26.16
N GLN A 694 -28.13 -3.40 26.06
CA GLN A 694 -27.49 -2.57 27.07
C GLN A 694 -27.62 -1.10 26.67
N THR A 695 -27.86 -0.21 27.62
CA THR A 695 -28.01 1.23 27.37
C THR A 695 -26.73 2.03 27.69
N GLU A 696 -26.02 1.67 28.75
CA GLU A 696 -24.85 2.43 29.23
C GLU A 696 -23.57 2.09 28.47
N PRO A 697 -22.78 3.07 27.98
CA PRO A 697 -21.47 2.86 27.37
C PRO A 697 -20.50 2.23 28.37
N ILE A 698 -19.59 1.38 27.88
CA ILE A 698 -18.58 0.76 28.74
C ILE A 698 -17.43 1.76 28.91
N ARG A 699 -17.20 2.19 30.16
CA ARG A 699 -16.05 3.03 30.50
C ARG A 699 -14.76 2.27 30.20
N THR A 700 -13.92 2.85 29.37
CA THR A 700 -12.73 2.19 28.84
C THR A 700 -11.52 3.09 29.02
N PHE A 701 -10.50 2.61 29.73
CA PHE A 701 -9.22 3.28 29.85
C PHE A 701 -8.22 2.63 28.89
N CYS A 702 -7.73 3.40 27.93
CA CYS A 702 -6.65 3.00 27.03
C CYS A 702 -5.31 3.45 27.62
N LEU A 703 -4.43 2.50 27.92
CA LEU A 703 -3.06 2.80 28.29
C LEU A 703 -2.29 3.27 27.04
N GLY A 704 -1.87 4.53 27.03
CA GLY A 704 -1.40 5.21 25.82
C GLY A 704 -2.53 5.70 24.93
N ASN A 705 -2.22 6.03 23.68
CA ASN A 705 -3.12 6.76 22.78
C ASN A 705 -3.57 5.94 21.55
N THR A 706 -3.37 4.62 21.58
CA THR A 706 -3.62 3.75 20.43
C THR A 706 -4.70 2.72 20.77
N LEU A 707 -5.80 2.77 20.02
CA LEU A 707 -6.84 1.74 20.03
C LEU A 707 -6.62 0.77 18.87
N SER A 708 -7.01 -0.50 19.09
CA SER A 708 -7.07 -1.47 17.99
C SER A 708 -8.22 -1.12 17.04
N PRO A 709 -8.17 -1.51 15.75
CA PRO A 709 -9.27 -1.30 14.79
C PRO A 709 -10.66 -1.67 15.34
N TYR A 710 -10.75 -2.82 16.02
CA TYR A 710 -11.95 -3.26 16.74
C TYR A 710 -12.45 -2.24 17.77
N LEU A 711 -11.58 -1.82 18.72
CA LEU A 711 -11.98 -0.92 19.81
C LEU A 711 -12.23 0.51 19.32
N LYS A 712 -11.49 0.94 18.29
CA LYS A 712 -11.70 2.24 17.63
C LYS A 712 -13.11 2.33 17.07
N THR A 713 -13.54 1.32 16.31
CA THR A 713 -14.90 1.30 15.74
C THR A 713 -15.97 1.25 16.83
N LEU A 714 -15.75 0.50 17.92
CA LEU A 714 -16.68 0.49 19.05
C LEU A 714 -16.75 1.85 19.79
N SER A 715 -15.66 2.60 19.81
CA SER A 715 -15.63 3.98 20.34
C SER A 715 -16.41 4.93 19.44
N GLU A 716 -16.21 4.86 18.13
CA GLU A 716 -16.95 5.67 17.13
C GLU A 716 -18.46 5.39 17.16
N LEU A 717 -18.84 4.13 17.39
CA LEU A 717 -20.21 3.69 17.61
C LEU A 717 -20.73 3.97 19.03
N SER A 718 -19.96 4.66 19.89
CA SER A 718 -20.35 4.97 21.27
C SER A 718 -20.74 3.77 22.13
N VAL A 719 -20.26 2.58 21.78
CA VAL A 719 -20.35 1.40 22.63
C VAL A 719 -19.43 1.55 23.83
N LEU A 720 -18.29 2.22 23.62
CA LEU A 720 -17.26 2.52 24.61
C LEU A 720 -17.20 4.03 24.89
N ASN A 721 -17.01 4.38 26.16
CA ASN A 721 -16.59 5.71 26.58
C ASN A 721 -15.09 5.64 26.88
N VAL A 722 -14.26 6.06 25.91
CA VAL A 722 -12.81 5.88 25.97
C VAL A 722 -12.11 7.13 26.51
N THR A 723 -11.20 6.91 27.45
CA THR A 723 -10.17 7.88 27.83
C THR A 723 -8.79 7.25 27.67
N SER A 724 -7.80 8.04 27.27
CA SER A 724 -6.42 7.60 27.07
C SER A 724 -5.47 8.27 28.06
N GLY A 725 -4.43 7.57 28.48
CA GLY A 725 -3.42 8.13 29.38
C GLY A 725 -2.37 7.12 29.83
N ALA A 726 -1.46 7.58 30.68
CA ALA A 726 -0.50 6.72 31.36
C ALA A 726 -1.13 6.02 32.58
N ILE A 727 -0.43 5.05 33.15
CA ILE A 727 -0.86 4.38 34.40
C ILE A 727 -0.99 5.37 35.55
N SER A 728 -0.18 6.44 35.57
CA SER A 728 -0.31 7.51 36.55
C SER A 728 -1.67 8.20 36.46
N ASP A 729 -2.18 8.41 35.25
CA ASP A 729 -3.48 9.06 35.03
C ASP A 729 -4.63 8.16 35.48
N LEU A 730 -4.55 6.86 35.16
CA LEU A 730 -5.49 5.85 35.67
C LEU A 730 -5.50 5.84 37.20
N SER A 731 -4.32 5.76 37.81
CA SER A 731 -4.16 5.67 39.27
C SER A 731 -4.64 6.95 39.97
N HIS A 732 -4.43 8.11 39.35
CA HIS A 732 -4.86 9.38 39.91
C HIS A 732 -6.35 9.63 39.71
N GLN A 733 -6.85 9.59 38.48
CA GLN A 733 -8.23 10.00 38.15
C GLN A 733 -9.26 8.95 38.56
N VAL A 734 -9.03 7.69 38.17
CA VAL A 734 -10.03 6.63 38.38
C VAL A 734 -9.92 6.04 39.79
N ILE A 735 -8.70 5.78 40.24
CA ILE A 735 -8.47 5.04 41.50
C ILE A 735 -8.47 5.99 42.71
N ALA A 736 -7.74 7.11 42.66
CA ALA A 736 -7.65 8.02 43.80
C ALA A 736 -8.79 9.05 43.86
N GLN A 737 -9.19 9.64 42.72
CA GLN A 737 -10.24 10.66 42.68
C GLN A 737 -11.64 10.09 42.49
N HIS A 738 -11.77 8.80 42.14
CA HIS A 738 -13.05 8.14 41.88
C HIS A 738 -13.88 8.88 40.83
N GLN A 739 -13.22 9.27 39.72
CA GLN A 739 -13.83 10.01 38.63
C GLN A 739 -13.54 9.36 37.28
N PHE A 740 -14.46 9.51 36.35
CA PHE A 740 -14.28 9.13 34.94
C PHE A 740 -14.94 10.17 34.03
N PRO A 741 -14.39 10.48 32.85
CA PRO A 741 -15.00 11.43 31.93
C PRO A 741 -16.44 11.03 31.61
N LYS A 742 -17.37 11.97 31.75
CA LYS A 742 -18.76 11.77 31.35
C LYS A 742 -18.83 11.79 29.82
N GLN A 743 -19.49 10.80 29.24
CA GLN A 743 -19.81 10.85 27.82
C GLN A 743 -20.97 11.84 27.60
N LEU A 744 -20.71 12.90 26.84
CA LEU A 744 -21.73 13.88 26.48
C LEU A 744 -22.61 13.30 25.37
N ASN A 745 -23.70 12.64 25.77
CA ASN A 745 -24.76 12.17 24.87
C ASN A 745 -26.04 12.99 25.14
N GLU A 746 -25.98 14.30 24.91
CA GLU A 746 -27.19 15.14 24.96
C GLU A 746 -27.93 15.06 23.61
N PRO A 747 -29.26 14.86 23.60
CA PRO A 747 -30.03 14.90 22.36
C PRO A 747 -29.78 16.21 21.60
N GLY A 748 -29.48 16.11 20.30
CA GLY A 748 -29.17 17.27 19.47
C GLY A 748 -27.76 17.84 19.67
N GLN A 749 -26.85 17.15 20.37
CA GLN A 749 -25.44 17.56 20.46
C GLN A 749 -24.49 16.42 20.12
N ILE A 750 -23.46 16.75 19.37
CA ILE A 750 -22.35 15.84 19.03
C ILE A 750 -21.05 16.44 19.53
N ALA A 751 -20.35 15.71 20.39
CA ALA A 751 -19.04 16.10 20.85
C ALA A 751 -17.97 15.72 19.82
N LEU A 752 -17.05 16.65 19.54
CA LEU A 752 -15.83 16.42 18.78
C LEU A 752 -14.63 16.78 19.68
N PRO A 753 -14.25 15.89 20.62
CA PRO A 753 -13.23 16.20 21.64
C PRO A 753 -11.89 16.57 21.03
N GLU A 754 -11.48 15.90 19.96
CA GLU A 754 -10.24 16.20 19.24
C GLU A 754 -10.23 17.63 18.68
N ALA A 755 -11.38 18.19 18.32
CA ALA A 755 -11.51 19.56 17.83
C ALA A 755 -11.86 20.57 18.93
N GLY A 756 -12.01 20.13 20.18
CA GLY A 756 -12.35 20.98 21.32
C GLY A 756 -13.73 21.65 21.23
N VAL A 757 -14.68 21.06 20.50
CA VAL A 757 -16.01 21.64 20.26
C VAL A 757 -17.13 20.60 20.35
N ASN A 758 -18.34 21.07 20.62
CA ASN A 758 -19.57 20.33 20.32
C ASN A 758 -20.30 21.03 19.16
N ILE A 759 -20.91 20.25 18.28
CA ILE A 759 -21.91 20.74 17.33
C ILE A 759 -23.28 20.58 17.98
N GLN A 760 -24.02 21.67 18.10
CA GLN A 760 -25.36 21.71 18.68
C GLN A 760 -26.39 21.98 17.58
N GLU A 761 -27.38 21.12 17.50
CA GLU A 761 -28.61 21.30 16.74
C GLU A 761 -29.56 22.21 17.53
N ILE A 762 -30.05 23.26 16.87
CA ILE A 762 -30.99 24.22 17.43
C ILE A 762 -32.19 24.37 16.50
N THR A 763 -33.37 24.52 17.07
CA THR A 763 -34.57 24.90 16.31
C THR A 763 -34.55 26.39 16.06
N ARG A 764 -34.77 26.80 14.81
CA ARG A 764 -34.87 28.20 14.42
C ARG A 764 -35.96 28.91 15.22
N PRO A 765 -35.70 30.07 15.84
CA PRO A 765 -36.76 30.91 16.36
C PRO A 765 -37.69 31.36 15.22
N GLU A 766 -39.00 31.38 15.46
CA GLU A 766 -39.99 32.03 14.57
C GLU A 766 -39.47 33.41 14.12
N PRO A 767 -39.72 33.84 12.87
CA PRO A 767 -39.15 35.06 12.31
C PRO A 767 -39.84 36.31 12.88
N THR A 768 -39.64 36.61 14.17
CA THR A 768 -39.93 37.93 14.71
C THR A 768 -38.77 38.84 14.33
N ALA A 769 -39.02 39.63 13.29
CA ALA A 769 -38.33 40.85 12.87
C ALA A 769 -36.96 41.12 13.53
N THR A 770 -35.89 41.05 12.74
CA THR A 770 -34.86 42.10 12.52
C THR A 770 -33.63 41.45 11.89
N ILE A 771 -33.35 41.77 10.61
CA ILE A 771 -32.11 41.52 9.86
C ILE A 771 -31.61 40.06 9.90
N LEU A 772 -31.91 39.29 8.85
CA LEU A 772 -31.18 38.08 8.51
C LEU A 772 -29.69 38.44 8.37
N ARG A 773 -28.89 38.23 9.42
CA ARG A 773 -27.44 38.15 9.24
C ARG A 773 -27.23 37.02 8.24
N LYS A 774 -26.62 37.32 7.09
CA LYS A 774 -26.15 36.32 6.14
C LYS A 774 -25.20 35.41 6.94
N SER A 775 -25.67 34.23 7.34
CA SER A 775 -24.87 33.32 8.16
C SER A 775 -23.62 32.93 7.38
N SER A 776 -22.45 33.03 8.02
CA SER A 776 -21.17 32.64 7.43
C SER A 776 -20.77 31.19 7.72
N ALA A 777 -21.60 30.49 8.50
CA ALA A 777 -21.32 29.12 8.93
C ALA A 777 -21.47 28.14 7.74
N PRO A 778 -20.47 27.28 7.51
CA PRO A 778 -20.49 26.36 6.37
C PRO A 778 -21.45 25.17 6.59
N ASP A 779 -22.04 24.67 5.50
CA ASP A 779 -22.91 23.48 5.48
C ASP A 779 -22.23 22.22 6.06
N HIS A 780 -20.90 22.19 6.02
CA HIS A 780 -20.04 21.20 6.63
C HIS A 780 -20.31 20.94 8.12
N LEU A 781 -20.85 21.89 8.88
CA LEU A 781 -21.29 21.65 10.26
C LEU A 781 -22.40 20.60 10.32
N ALA A 782 -23.40 20.71 9.46
CA ALA A 782 -24.49 19.74 9.39
C ALA A 782 -23.98 18.36 8.93
N ARG A 783 -23.01 18.33 8.02
CA ARG A 783 -22.40 17.09 7.52
C ARG A 783 -21.66 16.33 8.62
N LEU A 784 -20.83 17.04 9.40
CA LEU A 784 -20.12 16.46 10.53
C LEU A 784 -21.09 16.03 11.65
N PHE A 785 -22.12 16.83 11.94
CA PHE A 785 -23.15 16.47 12.89
C PHE A 785 -23.85 15.17 12.48
N ALA A 786 -24.43 15.13 11.28
CA ALA A 786 -25.22 14.00 10.79
C ALA A 786 -24.38 12.71 10.70
N TYR A 787 -23.14 12.79 10.23
CA TYR A 787 -22.26 11.62 10.16
C TYR A 787 -22.03 11.00 11.54
N ASN A 788 -21.62 11.82 12.52
CA ASN A 788 -21.36 11.33 13.87
C ASN A 788 -22.66 10.89 14.54
N HIS A 789 -23.72 11.69 14.48
CA HIS A 789 -25.03 11.35 15.04
C HIS A 789 -25.57 10.02 14.49
N LEU A 790 -25.43 9.77 13.19
CA LEU A 790 -25.76 8.50 12.56
C LEU A 790 -24.93 7.34 13.13
N LEU A 791 -23.61 7.49 13.34
CA LEU A 791 -22.78 6.46 13.97
C LEU A 791 -23.20 6.19 15.42
N HIS A 792 -23.52 7.24 16.19
CA HIS A 792 -24.05 7.13 17.54
C HIS A 792 -25.39 6.36 17.55
N GLN A 793 -26.29 6.63 16.59
CA GLN A 793 -27.58 5.95 16.49
C GLN A 793 -27.46 4.49 16.03
N ILE A 794 -26.57 4.19 15.08
CA ILE A 794 -26.26 2.80 14.70
C ILE A 794 -25.75 2.08 15.94
N GLY A 795 -24.78 2.68 16.62
CA GLY A 795 -24.19 2.23 17.87
C GLY A 795 -24.10 0.72 18.03
N ARG A 796 -24.76 0.21 19.07
CA ARG A 796 -24.80 -1.22 19.44
C ARG A 796 -25.62 -2.09 18.49
N HIS A 797 -26.40 -1.47 17.61
CA HIS A 797 -27.21 -2.16 16.61
C HIS A 797 -26.43 -2.52 15.36
N TYR A 798 -25.15 -2.17 15.23
CA TYR A 798 -24.31 -2.46 14.04
C TYR A 798 -24.39 -3.92 13.55
N PHE A 799 -24.47 -4.91 14.46
CA PHE A 799 -24.60 -6.33 14.10
C PHE A 799 -26.03 -6.86 14.08
N THR A 800 -27.01 -6.04 14.45
CA THR A 800 -28.42 -6.43 14.44
C THR A 800 -28.89 -6.54 12.99
N PRO A 801 -29.58 -7.63 12.59
CA PRO A 801 -30.17 -7.71 11.26
C PRO A 801 -31.08 -6.50 11.02
N ASN A 802 -31.00 -5.91 9.83
CA ASN A 802 -31.84 -4.76 9.43
C ASN A 802 -31.69 -3.51 10.32
N TYR A 803 -30.52 -3.25 10.93
CA TYR A 803 -30.25 -1.96 11.60
C TYR A 803 -30.35 -0.75 10.64
N GLN A 804 -30.36 -1.01 9.34
CA GLN A 804 -30.47 -0.04 8.26
C GLN A 804 -31.93 0.46 8.13
N THR A 805 -32.36 1.33 9.03
CA THR A 805 -33.72 1.90 8.99
C THR A 805 -33.83 3.03 7.96
N ASP A 806 -35.04 3.28 7.46
CA ASP A 806 -35.32 4.38 6.53
C ASP A 806 -34.93 5.74 7.13
N THR A 807 -35.05 5.90 8.45
CA THR A 807 -34.66 7.13 9.16
C THR A 807 -33.17 7.41 9.08
N LEU A 808 -32.32 6.39 9.30
CA LEU A 808 -30.87 6.52 9.23
C LEU A 808 -30.39 6.77 7.80
N ILE A 809 -31.01 6.08 6.83
CA ILE A 809 -30.73 6.29 5.41
C ILE A 809 -31.10 7.71 5.00
N HIS A 810 -32.26 8.21 5.44
CA HIS A 810 -32.71 9.57 5.17
C HIS A 810 -31.78 10.62 5.79
N GLU A 811 -31.27 10.42 7.00
CA GLU A 811 -30.29 11.34 7.62
C GLU A 811 -29.00 11.42 6.79
N ALA A 812 -28.44 10.29 6.36
CA ALA A 812 -27.27 10.26 5.49
C ALA A 812 -27.52 10.97 4.15
N GLN A 813 -28.72 10.82 3.59
CA GLN A 813 -29.18 11.48 2.37
C GLN A 813 -29.29 12.99 2.54
N MET A 814 -29.97 13.45 3.59
CA MET A 814 -30.15 14.87 3.91
C MET A 814 -28.83 15.63 4.06
N ALA A 815 -27.82 15.00 4.67
CA ALA A 815 -26.49 15.58 4.82
C ALA A 815 -25.52 15.26 3.66
N HIS A 816 -25.93 14.37 2.74
CA HIS A 816 -25.13 13.90 1.62
C HIS A 816 -23.75 13.40 2.06
N VAL A 817 -23.73 12.43 2.97
CA VAL A 817 -22.51 11.86 3.56
C VAL A 817 -22.41 10.35 3.32
N VAL A 818 -21.19 9.88 3.07
CA VAL A 818 -20.86 8.45 3.02
C VAL A 818 -20.78 7.89 4.44
N SER A 819 -21.36 6.71 4.67
CA SER A 819 -21.50 6.09 5.99
C SER A 819 -21.56 4.56 5.87
N PRO A 820 -21.66 3.79 6.98
CA PRO A 820 -21.90 2.35 6.90
C PRO A 820 -23.19 1.94 6.15
N LEU A 821 -24.10 2.90 5.90
CA LEU A 821 -25.40 2.69 5.25
C LEU A 821 -25.48 3.27 3.84
N SER A 822 -24.68 4.30 3.55
CA SER A 822 -24.75 5.09 2.32
C SER A 822 -23.43 5.06 1.52
N SER A 823 -23.56 5.17 0.20
CA SER A 823 -22.47 5.15 -0.76
C SER A 823 -22.73 6.18 -1.86
N LEU A 824 -21.66 6.75 -2.41
CA LEU A 824 -21.71 7.63 -3.58
C LEU A 824 -21.38 6.83 -4.83
N ILE A 825 -22.23 6.95 -5.85
CA ILE A 825 -22.03 6.30 -7.15
C ILE A 825 -22.22 7.29 -8.30
N VAL A 826 -21.29 7.27 -9.24
CA VAL A 826 -21.44 7.92 -10.56
C VAL A 826 -21.75 6.83 -11.57
N LEU A 827 -22.73 7.09 -12.44
CA LEU A 827 -23.07 6.27 -13.61
C LEU A 827 -22.99 7.14 -14.87
N GLU A 828 -22.76 6.49 -16.01
CA GLU A 828 -22.54 7.15 -17.30
C GLU A 828 -23.77 7.90 -17.82
N THR A 829 -24.98 7.33 -17.68
CA THR A 829 -26.20 7.86 -18.29
C THR A 829 -27.35 8.01 -17.31
N ALA A 830 -28.26 8.96 -17.57
CA ALA A 830 -29.51 9.11 -16.81
C ALA A 830 -30.36 7.83 -16.83
N ASN A 831 -30.38 7.13 -17.96
CA ASN A 831 -31.08 5.85 -18.11
C ASN A 831 -30.53 4.76 -17.18
N ASP A 832 -29.23 4.75 -16.90
CA ASP A 832 -28.65 3.81 -15.93
C ASP A 832 -29.13 4.09 -14.52
N TYR A 833 -29.18 5.37 -14.12
CA TYR A 833 -29.75 5.74 -12.84
C TYR A 833 -31.24 5.33 -12.72
N GLU A 834 -32.03 5.52 -13.77
CA GLU A 834 -33.44 5.11 -13.81
C GLU A 834 -33.59 3.59 -13.74
N ARG A 835 -32.82 2.85 -14.55
CA ARG A 835 -32.78 1.38 -14.59
C ARG A 835 -32.52 0.77 -13.22
N PHE A 836 -31.60 1.36 -12.45
CA PHE A 836 -31.25 0.87 -11.11
C PHE A 836 -32.04 1.54 -9.98
N GLY A 837 -33.00 2.41 -10.31
CA GLY A 837 -33.85 3.09 -9.34
C GLY A 837 -33.05 3.95 -8.36
N ILE A 838 -32.04 4.68 -8.85
CA ILE A 838 -31.24 5.66 -8.10
C ILE A 838 -31.73 7.06 -8.48
N LYS A 839 -32.58 7.63 -7.64
CA LYS A 839 -33.14 8.96 -7.87
C LYS A 839 -32.17 10.03 -7.38
N LYS A 840 -32.14 11.19 -8.06
CA LYS A 840 -31.48 12.37 -7.50
C LYS A 840 -32.33 12.84 -6.33
N ASP A 841 -31.75 12.87 -5.14
CA ASP A 841 -32.41 13.48 -3.99
C ASP A 841 -32.60 14.98 -4.23
N ARG A 842 -33.77 15.49 -3.88
CA ARG A 842 -34.13 16.91 -3.97
C ARG A 842 -34.30 17.55 -2.59
N SER A 843 -34.24 16.76 -1.53
CA SER A 843 -34.29 17.19 -0.14
C SER A 843 -32.88 17.18 0.47
N GLY A 844 -32.51 18.25 1.18
CA GLY A 844 -31.23 18.35 1.87
C GLY A 844 -30.07 18.89 1.03
N LEU A 845 -28.85 18.57 1.45
CA LEU A 845 -27.61 19.05 0.84
C LEU A 845 -27.27 18.28 -0.45
N GLU A 846 -26.66 18.97 -1.40
CA GLU A 846 -26.07 18.33 -2.59
C GLU A 846 -24.60 17.93 -2.32
N ASN A 847 -23.87 17.51 -3.36
CA ASN A 847 -22.43 17.32 -3.27
C ASN A 847 -21.77 18.60 -2.74
N ALA A 848 -20.91 18.46 -1.72
CA ALA A 848 -20.11 19.58 -1.25
C ALA A 848 -19.26 20.17 -2.38
N THR A 849 -19.10 21.50 -2.40
CA THR A 849 -18.25 22.17 -3.39
C THR A 849 -17.47 23.31 -2.76
N LEU A 850 -16.27 23.58 -3.28
CA LEU A 850 -15.49 24.77 -2.95
C LEU A 850 -16.00 26.05 -3.61
N LYS A 851 -17.00 25.95 -4.51
CA LYS A 851 -17.58 27.12 -5.18
C LYS A 851 -18.39 27.91 -4.15
N GLN A 852 -17.95 29.15 -3.92
CA GLN A 852 -18.60 30.12 -3.05
C GLN A 852 -20.12 30.14 -3.25
N GLU A 853 -20.88 30.03 -2.16
CA GLU A 853 -22.25 30.49 -2.12
C GLU A 853 -22.30 32.00 -2.40
N GLY A 854 -22.60 32.34 -3.66
CA GLY A 854 -23.18 33.61 -4.08
C GLY A 854 -22.22 34.71 -4.54
N ALA A 855 -21.98 34.78 -5.86
CA ALA A 855 -21.90 36.05 -6.59
C ALA A 855 -22.19 35.83 -8.09
N VAL A 856 -23.39 36.26 -8.50
CA VAL A 856 -23.68 36.78 -9.84
C VAL A 856 -22.84 38.07 -10.01
N PRO A 857 -22.30 38.40 -11.21
CA PRO A 857 -21.43 39.57 -11.39
C PRO A 857 -22.07 40.83 -10.81
N GLU A 858 -21.30 41.64 -10.09
CA GLU A 858 -21.83 42.84 -9.44
C GLU A 858 -22.32 43.85 -10.50
N PRO A 859 -23.30 44.73 -10.20
CA PRO A 859 -23.83 45.71 -11.15
C PRO A 859 -22.76 46.58 -11.83
N HIS A 860 -21.62 46.79 -11.17
CA HIS A 860 -20.50 47.53 -11.73
C HIS A 860 -19.70 46.71 -12.77
N GLU A 861 -19.65 45.38 -12.66
CA GLU A 861 -19.08 44.48 -13.67
C GLU A 861 -20.00 44.37 -14.90
N TRP A 862 -21.31 44.36 -14.70
CA TRP A 862 -22.30 44.50 -15.78
C TRP A 862 -22.19 45.86 -16.48
N ALA A 863 -21.99 46.94 -15.72
CA ALA A 863 -21.75 48.26 -16.27
C ALA A 863 -20.43 48.32 -17.07
N LEU A 864 -19.39 47.61 -16.61
CA LEU A 864 -18.11 47.51 -17.31
C LEU A 864 -18.24 46.74 -18.63
N LEU A 865 -18.99 45.62 -18.62
CA LEU A 865 -19.31 44.84 -19.83
C LEU A 865 -20.16 45.65 -20.82
N ALA A 866 -21.13 46.43 -20.33
CA ALA A 866 -21.94 47.32 -21.15
C ALA A 866 -21.12 48.49 -21.73
N MET A 867 -20.22 49.08 -20.96
CA MET A 867 -19.29 50.11 -21.46
C MET A 867 -18.31 49.54 -22.48
N LEU A 868 -17.80 48.33 -22.26
CA LEU A 868 -16.91 47.66 -23.20
C LEU A 868 -17.63 47.34 -24.51
N ALA A 869 -18.86 46.83 -24.44
CA ALA A 869 -19.72 46.62 -25.60
C ALA A 869 -20.02 47.94 -26.33
N GLY A 870 -20.27 49.03 -25.59
CA GLY A 870 -20.47 50.37 -26.14
C GLY A 870 -19.22 50.94 -26.82
N PHE A 871 -18.03 50.72 -26.24
CA PHE A 871 -16.76 51.15 -26.81
C PHE A 871 -16.40 50.38 -28.09
N ILE A 872 -16.62 49.05 -28.09
CA ILE A 872 -16.46 48.21 -29.28
C ILE A 872 -17.46 48.65 -30.37
N GLY A 873 -18.71 48.90 -30.00
CA GLY A 873 -19.73 49.47 -30.89
C GLY A 873 -19.31 50.83 -31.48
N TRP A 874 -18.74 51.71 -30.67
CA TRP A 874 -18.23 53.02 -31.10
C TRP A 874 -17.03 52.90 -32.05
N LEU A 875 -16.09 51.97 -31.80
CA LEU A 875 -14.96 51.71 -32.69
C LEU A 875 -15.42 51.15 -34.04
N ILE A 876 -16.40 50.25 -34.05
CA ILE A 876 -17.00 49.71 -35.27
C ILE A 876 -17.76 50.82 -36.04
N TRP A 877 -18.49 51.68 -35.32
CA TRP A 877 -19.18 52.84 -35.89
C TRP A 877 -18.20 53.86 -36.49
N LYS A 878 -17.15 54.23 -35.76
CA LYS A 878 -16.06 55.12 -36.21
C LYS A 878 -15.37 54.56 -37.46
N LYS A 879 -15.15 53.25 -37.52
CA LYS A 879 -14.53 52.59 -38.69
C LYS A 879 -15.46 52.58 -39.92
N ARG A 880 -16.79 52.55 -39.72
CA ARG A 880 -17.78 52.62 -40.80
C ARG A 880 -18.01 54.05 -41.34
N TYR A 881 -17.80 55.09 -40.54
CA TYR A 881 -18.02 56.49 -40.97
C TYR A 881 -16.75 57.30 -41.24
N ALA A 882 -15.56 56.72 -40.99
CA ALA A 882 -14.27 57.31 -41.42
C ALA A 882 -13.91 56.98 -42.88
N THR A 883 -14.86 56.41 -43.66
CA THR A 883 -14.75 56.19 -45.11
C THR A 883 -15.96 56.77 -45.85
N ALA A 884 -16.37 57.98 -45.46
CA ALA A 884 -17.21 58.89 -46.23
C ALA A 884 -16.50 60.25 -46.34
#